data_AF-A0A317L2F0-F1
#
_entry.id   AF-A0A317L2F0-F1
#
_cell.length_a   1.000
_cell.length_b   1.000
_cell.length_c   1.000
_cell.angle_alpha   90.00
_cell.angle_beta   90.00
_cell.angle_gamma   90.00
#
_symmetry.space_group_name_H-M   'P 1'
#
loop_
_entity.id
_entity.type
_entity.pdbx_description
1 polymer ?
#
loop_
_entity_poly.entity_id
_entity_poly.type
_entity_poly.pdbx_seq_one_letter_code
_entity_poly.pdbx_strand_id
1 'polypeptide(L)'
;MGRRNKKRIWVFASIMIIIIAVTVFEKDDVKADQDVQTITIDGEKVNDYHRFKGFGVVTANNTSRLLLDYKEEHPDKYWEIMNHLFNPDTGAGLAHVKIELGADVNSSSGTEPATKRKENEPANVRRGAGFQFAADAKSINPNITTEILRWGEPRWTWNGAKDGNFENRYQWYKQTIDAVYEEYGFKLDYIGISQNERAINGNGRVEVEWLKYFTSKIKQEPNYESDYKHLKLVAADGYRDTSSISQVLLDEPDLIDEIDVISSHYGLTGSGELNQLQEQLIAEGKQPKELWVSEGIAPMINARYRDNMEPQYHGLGGRAGIIDVTSRIISVYSWTGAGNYPLNAVSFDFQPAVAAFYQGAQYNPKHLISAFDPWSGFYEVDGGITGVRHVMNFVEQDDPSTKENERWMYVEDATYSDGEFFDGGVDVDTSTHNYLTLKDPKTDDYTTVFANNTNLTRKYKIQTKNLSNKQNAPVYVWETRGPDKDESYDENWLQNIDVITPKEGTYEVEVKPYSIVTISTLDKESEVSDFTYQSNPVDLTEDTIMPLPYKDNFEYDDYSIDEKGRDYVERRGGTPRYTTDQIGAFEVVTKETKLNRDIPNAEPHGNMLMQKITPDMIGAEWSVWGGEDGSAADVNPHTVLGDFRWVNYKASFDFLLDTDTQQVEGRENYVLIGLRQVKSAWSDSSAPYNARIYADGRYELWKLGNIEKSGTLKGFNNKEWHHLAFEAKENNFTLYLDGKEIDSFIDEDATVMAGRVAIGSGYYQTLFDNLHIDKLKRYTYTSEKYDNAQGKKMNSEEEALSQKDKWNPISYIGDWEFLQSGYGHFNRTLMRAGTEIPVWNGVTITHQDIAKQQGDLNKVYYQGDWSSNSNNAWGSDGEAFEIKFKGHGIRLYGEANPNNGKADIYLDGKLVAEGNYLNNSSMEKMVWSAENLEEREHTLRVVAKDGWTSFTKAEVETNDPISDGSDKISNSSMIFHFNGSGFNLFGATSDSIVDVYIDGVLVDDDYRIQAKGDRQTSYSIRGLKDQEHSAKVYIKAGEFTFDGMDIITGKNKIEVDKAELQELYDTHKDKNRKKYTKQSWKIFHKALLQAKRVLKNPQSTILDVAEARSSLDDAIAELKKK
;
A
#
# COMPACT_ATOMS: atom_id res chain seq x y z
N MET A 1 -53.38 1.05 30.53
CA MET A 1 -53.96 -0.05 31.33
C MET A 1 -53.68 -1.37 30.62
N GLY A 2 -53.17 -2.39 31.34
CA GLY A 2 -53.24 -3.80 30.93
C GLY A 2 -52.04 -4.39 30.16
N ARG A 3 -50.93 -4.64 30.87
CA ARG A 3 -49.80 -5.50 30.48
C ARG A 3 -50.18 -6.99 30.41
N ARG A 4 -49.52 -7.78 29.54
CA ARG A 4 -48.77 -9.01 29.93
C ARG A 4 -48.01 -9.69 28.76
N ASN A 5 -46.68 -9.68 28.91
CA ASN A 5 -45.68 -10.74 28.71
C ASN A 5 -45.85 -11.80 27.60
N LYS A 6 -44.83 -11.88 26.74
CA LYS A 6 -43.94 -13.08 26.58
C LYS A 6 -42.74 -12.72 25.68
N LYS A 7 -41.55 -12.55 26.29
CA LYS A 7 -40.26 -12.62 25.58
C LYS A 7 -39.93 -14.10 25.39
N ARG A 8 -39.73 -14.54 24.14
CA ARG A 8 -39.13 -15.83 23.78
C ARG A 8 -37.63 -15.61 23.61
N ILE A 9 -36.86 -16.29 24.46
CA ILE A 9 -35.40 -16.46 24.31
C ILE A 9 -35.23 -17.67 23.41
N TRP A 10 -34.60 -17.49 22.25
CA TRP A 10 -34.13 -18.59 21.41
C TRP A 10 -32.68 -18.86 21.76
N VAL A 11 -32.43 -20.05 22.29
CA VAL A 11 -31.11 -20.66 22.48
C VAL A 11 -30.76 -21.35 21.17
N PHE A 12 -29.73 -20.89 20.46
CA PHE A 12 -29.08 -21.66 19.40
C PHE A 12 -27.88 -22.39 19.99
N ALA A 13 -28.02 -23.70 20.14
CA ALA A 13 -26.93 -24.62 20.42
C ALA A 13 -26.42 -25.15 19.08
N SER A 14 -25.24 -24.70 18.66
CA SER A 14 -24.52 -25.20 17.49
C SER A 14 -23.73 -26.45 17.88
N ILE A 15 -24.30 -27.64 17.66
CA ILE A 15 -23.55 -28.90 17.69
C ILE A 15 -23.08 -29.16 16.26
N MET A 16 -21.79 -28.90 16.02
CA MET A 16 -21.10 -29.22 14.77
C MET A 16 -20.55 -30.64 14.90
N ILE A 17 -21.30 -31.63 14.41
CA ILE A 17 -20.79 -32.99 14.21
C ILE A 17 -20.12 -33.01 12.84
N ILE A 18 -18.79 -33.02 12.84
CA ILE A 18 -17.96 -33.32 11.68
C ILE A 18 -18.03 -34.84 11.46
N ILE A 19 -18.79 -35.28 10.47
CA ILE A 19 -18.59 -36.59 9.84
C ILE A 19 -17.82 -36.33 8.55
N ILE A 20 -16.53 -36.65 8.58
CA ILE A 20 -15.66 -36.74 7.41
C ILE A 20 -16.18 -37.93 6.59
N ALA A 21 -17.02 -37.64 5.60
CA ALA A 21 -17.15 -38.51 4.44
C ALA A 21 -16.08 -38.06 3.45
N VAL A 22 -14.99 -38.84 3.35
CA VAL A 22 -14.04 -38.74 2.24
C VAL A 22 -14.78 -39.19 0.98
N THR A 23 -15.53 -38.29 0.36
CA THR A 23 -15.77 -38.37 -1.07
C THR A 23 -14.52 -37.81 -1.72
N VAL A 24 -13.70 -38.73 -2.27
CA VAL A 24 -12.74 -38.39 -3.30
C VAL A 24 -13.56 -37.79 -4.44
N PHE A 25 -13.68 -36.47 -4.45
CA PHE A 25 -13.97 -35.76 -5.68
C PHE A 25 -12.68 -35.89 -6.48
N GLU A 26 -12.67 -36.78 -7.47
CA GLU A 26 -11.85 -36.53 -8.65
C GLU A 26 -12.13 -35.08 -9.03
N LYS A 27 -11.10 -34.23 -8.99
CA LYS A 27 -11.13 -32.99 -9.76
C LYS A 27 -11.54 -33.44 -11.16
N ASP A 28 -12.73 -33.05 -11.60
CA ASP A 28 -12.99 -33.01 -13.01
C ASP A 28 -11.99 -31.98 -13.55
N ASP A 29 -10.83 -32.47 -14.01
CA ASP A 29 -10.00 -31.74 -14.95
C ASP A 29 -10.96 -31.28 -16.04
N VAL A 30 -11.15 -29.97 -16.16
CA VAL A 30 -11.98 -29.37 -17.20
C VAL A 30 -11.38 -29.78 -18.54
N LYS A 31 -11.92 -30.86 -19.10
CA LYS A 31 -11.69 -31.24 -20.49
C LYS A 31 -12.50 -30.29 -21.35
N ALA A 32 -11.92 -29.15 -21.71
CA ALA A 32 -12.24 -28.56 -23.00
C ALA A 32 -11.39 -29.30 -24.05
N ASP A 33 -12.00 -30.30 -24.67
CA ASP A 33 -11.51 -30.89 -25.91
C ASP A 33 -11.47 -29.80 -27.00
N GLN A 34 -10.75 -30.08 -28.09
CA GLN A 34 -10.39 -29.20 -29.21
C GLN A 34 -11.56 -28.58 -30.03
N ASP A 35 -12.64 -28.11 -29.41
CA ASP A 35 -13.78 -27.53 -30.12
C ASP A 35 -13.50 -26.07 -30.52
N VAL A 36 -13.52 -25.81 -31.83
CA VAL A 36 -13.38 -24.47 -32.40
C VAL A 36 -14.66 -23.68 -32.13
N GLN A 37 -14.58 -22.64 -31.29
CA GLN A 37 -15.72 -21.76 -31.00
C GLN A 37 -15.98 -20.85 -32.20
N THR A 38 -17.23 -20.80 -32.67
CA THR A 38 -17.60 -19.89 -33.77
C THR A 38 -18.09 -18.55 -33.22
N ILE A 39 -17.50 -17.44 -33.69
CA ILE A 39 -17.93 -16.07 -33.40
C ILE A 39 -18.47 -15.46 -34.70
N THR A 40 -19.68 -14.91 -34.67
CA THR A 40 -20.25 -14.17 -35.80
C THR A 40 -20.17 -12.68 -35.52
N ILE A 41 -19.39 -11.95 -36.31
CA ILE A 41 -19.36 -10.48 -36.30
C ILE A 41 -20.38 -10.00 -37.33
N ASP A 42 -21.57 -9.65 -36.86
CA ASP A 42 -22.65 -9.12 -37.69
C ASP A 42 -22.75 -7.60 -37.50
N GLY A 43 -22.43 -6.84 -38.55
CA GLY A 43 -22.43 -5.38 -38.54
C GLY A 43 -23.80 -4.72 -38.33
N GLU A 44 -24.89 -5.50 -38.38
CA GLU A 44 -26.26 -5.07 -38.02
C GLU A 44 -26.64 -5.42 -36.56
N LYS A 45 -25.81 -6.20 -35.84
CA LYS A 45 -26.03 -6.60 -34.43
C LYS A 45 -25.20 -5.76 -33.47
N VAL A 46 -25.35 -4.46 -33.61
CA VAL A 46 -24.64 -3.46 -32.82
C VAL A 46 -25.54 -2.86 -31.75
N ASN A 47 -24.94 -2.43 -30.63
CA ASN A 47 -25.65 -1.62 -29.66
C ASN A 47 -25.70 -0.16 -30.15
N ASP A 48 -26.90 0.31 -30.51
CA ASP A 48 -27.08 1.66 -31.04
C ASP A 48 -26.95 2.76 -29.97
N TYR A 49 -27.13 2.42 -28.69
CA TYR A 49 -27.18 3.36 -27.57
C TYR A 49 -25.85 3.45 -26.80
N HIS A 50 -25.19 2.33 -26.57
CA HIS A 50 -23.95 2.23 -25.80
C HIS A 50 -22.75 2.27 -26.75
N ARG A 51 -22.11 3.43 -26.85
CA ARG A 51 -20.87 3.65 -27.61
C ARG A 51 -19.68 3.55 -26.66
N PHE A 52 -18.63 2.84 -27.06
CA PHE A 52 -17.39 2.77 -26.27
C PHE A 52 -16.86 4.18 -26.00
N LYS A 53 -16.53 4.55 -24.77
CA LYS A 53 -16.05 5.89 -24.40
C LYS A 53 -14.54 5.97 -24.14
N GLY A 54 -13.87 4.82 -24.12
CA GLY A 54 -12.44 4.73 -23.83
C GLY A 54 -12.18 4.49 -22.36
N PHE A 55 -10.90 4.55 -21.99
CA PHE A 55 -10.46 4.41 -20.60
C PHE A 55 -9.90 5.73 -20.08
N GLY A 56 -10.08 5.97 -18.79
CA GLY A 56 -9.59 7.15 -18.13
C GLY A 56 -8.62 6.89 -17.01
N VAL A 57 -8.30 7.96 -16.29
CA VAL A 57 -7.48 7.95 -15.08
C VAL A 57 -8.17 8.75 -14.00
N VAL A 58 -8.14 8.21 -12.78
CA VAL A 58 -8.50 8.94 -11.57
C VAL A 58 -7.22 9.51 -10.95
N THR A 59 -7.06 10.84 -11.00
CA THR A 59 -6.01 11.57 -10.27
C THR A 59 -6.58 12.08 -8.95
N ALA A 60 -6.50 11.23 -7.94
CA ALA A 60 -7.01 11.44 -6.59
C ALA A 60 -6.07 10.84 -5.55
N ASN A 61 -6.37 11.03 -4.27
CA ASN A 61 -5.76 10.29 -3.16
C ASN A 61 -4.24 10.50 -3.08
N ASN A 62 -3.74 11.65 -3.55
CA ASN A 62 -2.32 12.01 -3.66
C ASN A 62 -1.55 11.24 -4.76
N THR A 63 -2.24 10.51 -5.64
CA THR A 63 -1.58 9.50 -6.50
C THR A 63 -0.71 10.06 -7.62
N SER A 64 -0.89 11.33 -8.00
CA SER A 64 -0.11 12.02 -9.04
C SER A 64 0.85 13.07 -8.46
N ARG A 65 0.95 13.19 -7.13
CA ARG A 65 1.59 14.31 -6.44
C ARG A 65 3.05 14.53 -6.83
N LEU A 66 3.86 13.47 -6.89
CA LEU A 66 5.30 13.56 -7.21
C LEU A 66 5.55 13.90 -8.69
N LEU A 67 4.56 13.81 -9.58
CA LEU A 67 4.73 14.24 -10.97
C LEU A 67 5.03 15.74 -11.09
N LEU A 68 4.54 16.56 -10.15
CA LEU A 68 4.94 17.96 -10.08
C LEU A 68 6.45 18.10 -9.87
N ASP A 69 7.06 17.20 -9.09
CA ASP A 69 8.49 17.20 -8.85
C ASP A 69 9.26 16.67 -10.07
N TYR A 70 8.79 15.60 -10.73
CA TYR A 70 9.37 15.18 -12.02
C TYR A 70 9.35 16.32 -13.04
N LYS A 71 8.26 17.10 -13.13
CA LYS A 71 8.14 18.20 -14.09
C LYS A 71 9.22 19.26 -13.92
N GLU A 72 9.72 19.46 -12.70
CA GLU A 72 10.74 20.46 -12.39
C GLU A 72 12.16 19.86 -12.44
N GLU A 73 12.34 18.64 -11.93
CA GLU A 73 13.66 18.00 -11.77
C GLU A 73 14.11 17.25 -13.02
N HIS A 74 13.17 16.58 -13.71
CA HIS A 74 13.39 15.74 -14.89
C HIS A 74 12.25 15.94 -15.90
N PRO A 75 12.13 17.15 -16.51
CA PRO A 75 11.00 17.49 -17.37
C PRO A 75 10.86 16.57 -18.59
N ASP A 76 11.96 16.03 -19.11
CA ASP A 76 11.97 15.02 -20.16
C ASP A 76 11.29 13.73 -19.70
N LYS A 77 11.66 13.21 -18.52
CA LYS A 77 11.03 12.02 -17.92
C LYS A 77 9.57 12.24 -17.59
N TYR A 78 9.21 13.42 -17.11
CA TYR A 78 7.82 13.81 -16.92
C TYR A 78 7.01 13.68 -18.22
N TRP A 79 7.51 14.25 -19.32
CA TRP A 79 6.81 14.19 -20.61
C TRP A 79 6.81 12.80 -21.23
N GLU A 80 7.83 11.96 -20.99
CA GLU A 80 7.81 10.54 -21.36
C GLU A 80 6.65 9.82 -20.66
N ILE A 81 6.50 9.98 -19.34
CA ILE A 81 5.37 9.41 -18.56
C ILE A 81 4.02 9.88 -19.12
N MET A 82 3.85 11.19 -19.33
CA MET A 82 2.60 11.75 -19.83
C MET A 82 2.27 11.23 -21.25
N ASN A 83 3.28 11.06 -22.11
CA ASN A 83 3.07 10.47 -23.45
C ASN A 83 2.68 9.00 -23.37
N HIS A 84 3.30 8.21 -22.49
CA HIS A 84 2.89 6.81 -22.29
C HIS A 84 1.43 6.68 -21.87
N LEU A 85 0.89 7.62 -21.08
CA LEU A 85 -0.51 7.60 -20.66
C LEU A 85 -1.48 8.11 -21.74
N PHE A 86 -1.16 9.23 -22.40
CA PHE A 86 -2.15 10.00 -23.15
C PHE A 86 -1.95 10.03 -24.66
N ASN A 87 -0.78 9.65 -25.18
CA ASN A 87 -0.56 9.62 -26.62
C ASN A 87 -1.47 8.54 -27.25
N PRO A 88 -2.37 8.89 -28.18
CA PRO A 88 -3.35 7.96 -28.75
C PRO A 88 -2.76 6.96 -29.75
N ASP A 89 -1.55 7.23 -30.26
CA ASP A 89 -0.92 6.42 -31.31
C ASP A 89 0.12 5.45 -30.74
N THR A 90 0.94 5.92 -29.80
CA THR A 90 2.09 5.16 -29.25
C THR A 90 1.97 4.87 -27.76
N GLY A 91 1.11 5.58 -27.03
CA GLY A 91 0.82 5.37 -25.61
C GLY A 91 -0.48 4.60 -25.39
N ALA A 92 -0.93 4.56 -24.13
CA ALA A 92 -2.21 3.98 -23.73
C ALA A 92 -3.43 4.73 -24.30
N GLY A 93 -3.26 5.99 -24.72
CA GLY A 93 -4.32 6.78 -25.33
C GLY A 93 -5.52 7.03 -24.42
N LEU A 94 -5.29 7.17 -23.10
CA LEU A 94 -6.36 7.43 -22.13
C LEU A 94 -7.16 8.69 -22.54
N ALA A 95 -8.48 8.59 -22.44
CA ALA A 95 -9.44 9.51 -23.03
C ALA A 95 -10.19 10.39 -21.99
N HIS A 96 -9.99 10.10 -20.70
CA HIS A 96 -10.70 10.78 -19.62
C HIS A 96 -9.76 11.02 -18.43
N VAL A 97 -9.85 12.20 -17.81
CA VAL A 97 -9.13 12.55 -16.58
C VAL A 97 -10.13 13.01 -15.53
N LYS A 98 -10.33 12.18 -14.51
CA LYS A 98 -11.16 12.46 -13.35
C LYS A 98 -10.30 12.95 -12.20
N ILE A 99 -10.59 14.17 -11.72
CA ILE A 99 -9.79 14.89 -10.74
C ILE A 99 -10.52 14.90 -9.40
N GLU A 100 -9.82 14.57 -8.32
CA GLU A 100 -10.36 14.81 -6.98
C GLU A 100 -10.52 16.32 -6.74
N LEU A 101 -11.74 16.72 -6.40
CA LEU A 101 -12.04 18.03 -5.84
C LEU A 101 -11.58 18.03 -4.38
N GLY A 102 -10.28 18.26 -4.19
CA GLY A 102 -9.57 18.11 -2.91
C GLY A 102 -10.18 18.93 -1.77
N ALA A 103 -10.02 18.43 -0.55
CA ALA A 103 -10.60 19.03 0.66
C ALA A 103 -9.64 19.03 1.87
N ASP A 104 -8.35 18.82 1.64
CA ASP A 104 -7.32 18.61 2.69
C ASP A 104 -7.61 17.40 3.61
N VAL A 105 -8.47 16.49 3.15
CA VAL A 105 -8.84 15.23 3.81
C VAL A 105 -8.05 14.08 3.19
N ASN A 106 -7.82 13.01 3.94
CA ASN A 106 -7.16 11.84 3.37
C ASN A 106 -8.19 10.94 2.68
N SER A 107 -8.02 10.78 1.37
CA SER A 107 -8.92 10.03 0.50
C SER A 107 -8.39 8.65 0.10
N SER A 108 -7.19 8.23 0.56
CA SER A 108 -6.69 6.83 0.73
C SER A 108 -5.17 6.80 0.89
N SER A 109 -4.43 7.39 -0.06
CA SER A 109 -2.95 7.36 -0.09
C SER A 109 -2.31 8.70 0.35
N GLY A 110 -3.14 9.66 0.75
CA GLY A 110 -2.76 10.99 1.21
C GLY A 110 -3.89 11.98 1.00
N THR A 111 -3.60 13.26 1.19
CA THR A 111 -4.58 14.34 1.00
C THR A 111 -4.42 15.02 -0.36
N GLU A 112 -5.52 15.50 -0.92
CA GLU A 112 -5.52 16.47 -2.03
C GLU A 112 -5.93 17.85 -1.49
N PRO A 113 -5.19 18.92 -1.85
CA PRO A 113 -5.38 20.23 -1.24
C PRO A 113 -6.69 20.88 -1.69
N ALA A 114 -7.36 21.57 -0.78
CA ALA A 114 -8.59 22.28 -1.10
C ALA A 114 -8.35 23.46 -2.05
N THR A 115 -9.16 23.56 -3.10
CA THR A 115 -9.19 24.76 -3.96
C THR A 115 -9.61 25.99 -3.17
N LYS A 116 -10.42 25.81 -2.10
CA LYS A 116 -10.82 26.84 -1.14
C LYS A 116 -10.89 26.27 0.29
N ARG A 117 -10.11 26.82 1.22
CA ARG A 117 -10.17 26.47 2.65
C ARG A 117 -11.15 27.34 3.43
N LYS A 118 -11.48 28.53 2.91
CA LYS A 118 -12.49 29.44 3.48
C LYS A 118 -13.47 29.92 2.41
N GLU A 119 -14.66 30.32 2.85
CA GLU A 119 -15.71 30.88 2.01
C GLU A 119 -15.22 32.08 1.17
N ASN A 120 -14.48 32.99 1.80
CA ASN A 120 -14.02 34.25 1.20
C ASN A 120 -12.64 34.17 0.52
N GLU A 121 -12.03 32.98 0.47
CA GLU A 121 -10.78 32.75 -0.25
C GLU A 121 -11.06 32.57 -1.75
N PRO A 122 -10.28 33.14 -2.67
CA PRO A 122 -10.40 32.79 -4.10
C PRO A 122 -10.07 31.30 -4.32
N ALA A 123 -10.69 30.68 -5.31
CA ALA A 123 -10.33 29.32 -5.71
C ALA A 123 -8.90 29.31 -6.28
N ASN A 124 -8.07 28.37 -5.82
CA ASN A 124 -6.71 28.18 -6.31
C ASN A 124 -6.53 26.76 -6.87
N VAL A 125 -6.64 26.63 -8.19
CA VAL A 125 -6.52 25.36 -8.94
C VAL A 125 -5.07 24.99 -9.28
N ARG A 126 -4.10 25.78 -8.83
CA ARG A 126 -2.67 25.47 -8.93
C ARG A 126 -2.16 24.59 -7.78
N ARG A 127 -2.99 24.38 -6.75
CA ARG A 127 -2.67 23.51 -5.63
C ARG A 127 -2.81 22.06 -6.07
N GLY A 128 -1.86 21.22 -5.67
CA GLY A 128 -1.88 19.80 -6.00
C GLY A 128 -1.65 19.55 -7.49
N ALA A 129 -1.64 18.27 -7.89
CA ALA A 129 -1.24 17.88 -9.24
C ALA A 129 -2.41 17.82 -10.22
N GLY A 130 -3.64 17.58 -9.75
CA GLY A 130 -4.77 17.14 -10.59
C GLY A 130 -5.09 18.04 -11.80
N PHE A 131 -5.29 19.34 -11.59
CA PHE A 131 -5.65 20.25 -12.69
C PHE A 131 -4.48 20.51 -13.65
N GLN A 132 -3.25 20.60 -13.14
CA GLN A 132 -2.04 20.71 -13.97
C GLN A 132 -1.87 19.45 -14.82
N PHE A 133 -2.03 18.27 -14.22
CA PHE A 133 -1.98 16.97 -14.90
C PHE A 133 -3.01 16.88 -16.03
N ALA A 134 -4.25 17.33 -15.80
CA ALA A 134 -5.28 17.39 -16.84
C ALA A 134 -4.95 18.39 -17.97
N ALA A 135 -4.40 19.56 -17.64
CA ALA A 135 -3.97 20.54 -18.63
C ALA A 135 -2.85 19.99 -19.53
N ASP A 136 -1.86 19.34 -18.93
CA ASP A 136 -0.75 18.72 -19.66
C ASP A 136 -1.22 17.52 -20.48
N ALA A 137 -2.15 16.71 -19.98
CA ALA A 137 -2.77 15.63 -20.74
C ALA A 137 -3.49 16.15 -21.99
N LYS A 138 -4.30 17.21 -21.86
CA LYS A 138 -4.98 17.87 -23.00
C LYS A 138 -4.00 18.46 -24.02
N SER A 139 -2.77 18.81 -23.62
CA SER A 139 -1.74 19.26 -24.56
C SER A 139 -1.19 18.15 -25.46
N ILE A 140 -1.27 16.89 -25.01
CA ILE A 140 -0.90 15.69 -25.77
C ILE A 140 -2.08 15.21 -26.61
N ASN A 141 -3.26 15.12 -26.00
CA ASN A 141 -4.50 14.71 -26.64
C ASN A 141 -5.63 15.71 -26.34
N PRO A 142 -5.92 16.66 -27.24
CA PRO A 142 -6.93 17.69 -27.04
C PRO A 142 -8.37 17.16 -26.82
N ASN A 143 -8.65 15.91 -27.20
CA ASN A 143 -9.97 15.30 -27.09
C ASN A 143 -10.21 14.62 -25.73
N ILE A 144 -9.23 14.65 -24.82
CA ILE A 144 -9.43 14.16 -23.45
C ILE A 144 -10.58 14.90 -22.79
N THR A 145 -11.50 14.15 -22.20
CA THR A 145 -12.56 14.70 -21.36
C THR A 145 -12.09 14.84 -19.91
N THR A 146 -12.66 15.79 -19.17
CA THR A 146 -12.26 16.09 -17.79
C THR A 146 -13.44 16.12 -16.83
N GLU A 147 -13.25 15.55 -15.65
CA GLU A 147 -14.24 15.49 -14.58
C GLU A 147 -13.66 15.98 -13.24
N ILE A 148 -14.50 16.54 -12.37
CA ILE A 148 -14.19 16.69 -10.94
C ILE A 148 -15.17 15.87 -10.08
N LEU A 149 -14.67 15.22 -9.02
CA LEU A 149 -15.48 14.50 -8.03
C LEU A 149 -14.92 14.73 -6.61
N ARG A 150 -15.79 14.85 -5.61
CA ARG A 150 -15.36 15.05 -4.21
C ARG A 150 -15.33 13.75 -3.41
N TRP A 151 -14.26 13.54 -2.62
CA TRP A 151 -14.18 12.48 -1.60
C TRP A 151 -14.64 12.98 -0.23
N GLY A 152 -14.11 14.12 0.22
CA GLY A 152 -14.63 14.87 1.36
C GLY A 152 -15.03 16.29 0.94
N GLU A 153 -15.18 17.20 1.90
CA GLU A 153 -15.39 18.62 1.58
C GLU A 153 -14.86 19.56 2.68
N PRO A 154 -14.50 20.81 2.34
CA PRO A 154 -14.09 21.79 3.33
C PRO A 154 -15.16 22.03 4.41
N ARG A 155 -14.75 22.24 5.66
CA ARG A 155 -15.69 22.38 6.80
C ARG A 155 -16.76 23.46 6.58
N TRP A 156 -16.41 24.57 5.93
CA TRP A 156 -17.31 25.69 5.70
C TRP A 156 -18.43 25.40 4.69
N THR A 157 -18.26 24.41 3.80
CA THR A 157 -19.32 23.93 2.90
C THR A 157 -20.25 22.96 3.63
N TRP A 158 -19.67 22.01 4.36
CA TRP A 158 -20.41 21.00 5.11
C TRP A 158 -21.36 21.60 6.16
N ASN A 159 -20.91 22.65 6.85
CA ASN A 159 -21.68 23.30 7.91
C ASN A 159 -23.06 23.77 7.47
N GLY A 160 -23.23 24.17 6.20
CA GLY A 160 -24.53 24.48 5.63
C GLY A 160 -25.24 23.25 5.05
N ALA A 161 -24.50 22.42 4.32
CA ALA A 161 -25.06 21.30 3.59
C ALA A 161 -25.73 20.24 4.48
N LYS A 162 -25.20 20.00 5.69
CA LYS A 162 -25.81 19.09 6.67
C LYS A 162 -27.23 19.49 7.10
N ASP A 163 -27.54 20.79 6.99
CA ASP A 163 -28.83 21.39 7.36
C ASP A 163 -29.67 21.74 6.11
N GLY A 164 -29.26 21.26 4.92
CA GLY A 164 -29.95 21.51 3.65
C GLY A 164 -29.66 22.88 3.01
N ASN A 165 -28.67 23.64 3.50
CA ASN A 165 -28.23 24.88 2.88
C ASN A 165 -26.98 24.66 2.00
N PHE A 166 -27.19 24.54 0.70
CA PHE A 166 -26.17 24.13 -0.24
C PHE A 166 -25.43 25.26 -0.96
N GLU A 167 -25.74 26.54 -0.71
CA GLU A 167 -25.13 27.66 -1.44
C GLU A 167 -23.60 27.67 -1.31
N ASN A 168 -23.07 27.41 -0.12
CA ASN A 168 -21.61 27.35 0.10
C ASN A 168 -20.95 26.25 -0.71
N ARG A 169 -21.54 25.04 -0.73
CA ARG A 169 -21.04 23.92 -1.52
C ARG A 169 -21.12 24.24 -3.01
N TYR A 170 -22.21 24.85 -3.46
CA TYR A 170 -22.38 25.30 -4.85
C TYR A 170 -21.32 26.33 -5.26
N GLN A 171 -21.07 27.36 -4.43
CA GLN A 171 -20.05 28.35 -4.71
C GLN A 171 -18.65 27.75 -4.79
N TRP A 172 -18.34 26.73 -3.98
CA TRP A 172 -17.07 26.01 -4.07
C TRP A 172 -16.88 25.31 -5.42
N TYR A 173 -17.90 24.59 -5.89
CA TYR A 173 -17.90 23.97 -7.22
C TYR A 173 -17.77 25.01 -8.33
N LYS A 174 -18.69 25.98 -8.38
CA LYS A 174 -18.73 27.02 -9.43
C LYS A 174 -17.41 27.76 -9.55
N GLN A 175 -16.88 28.26 -8.43
CA GLN A 175 -15.66 29.07 -8.46
C GLN A 175 -14.42 28.23 -8.79
N THR A 176 -14.44 26.92 -8.49
CA THR A 176 -13.40 26.02 -8.97
C THR A 176 -13.49 25.84 -10.49
N ILE A 177 -14.68 25.59 -11.04
CA ILE A 177 -14.91 25.48 -12.50
C ILE A 177 -14.42 26.72 -13.23
N ASP A 178 -14.77 27.91 -12.73
CA ASP A 178 -14.35 29.19 -13.29
C ASP A 178 -12.82 29.33 -13.25
N ALA A 179 -12.19 29.02 -12.10
CA ALA A 179 -10.75 29.14 -11.92
C ALA A 179 -9.95 28.18 -12.81
N VAL A 180 -10.46 26.98 -13.12
CA VAL A 180 -9.82 26.06 -14.07
C VAL A 180 -9.69 26.68 -15.45
N TYR A 181 -10.78 27.28 -15.95
CA TYR A 181 -10.77 27.93 -17.26
C TYR A 181 -9.85 29.16 -17.27
N GLU A 182 -9.88 29.98 -16.21
CA GLU A 182 -9.01 31.15 -16.08
C GLU A 182 -7.53 30.80 -16.04
N GLU A 183 -7.15 29.73 -15.33
CA GLU A 183 -5.75 29.33 -15.16
C GLU A 183 -5.21 28.52 -16.34
N TYR A 184 -5.93 27.47 -16.76
CA TYR A 184 -5.44 26.48 -17.73
C TYR A 184 -6.09 26.56 -19.11
N GLY A 185 -7.13 27.39 -19.28
CA GLY A 185 -7.75 27.64 -20.58
C GLY A 185 -8.67 26.53 -21.11
N PHE A 186 -8.89 25.45 -20.35
CA PHE A 186 -9.85 24.39 -20.70
C PHE A 186 -11.11 24.48 -19.85
N LYS A 187 -12.24 24.02 -20.41
CA LYS A 187 -13.50 23.85 -19.68
C LYS A 187 -13.63 22.40 -19.25
N LEU A 188 -14.15 22.17 -18.05
CA LEU A 188 -14.50 20.82 -17.59
C LEU A 188 -15.63 20.27 -18.46
N ASP A 189 -15.62 18.95 -18.69
CA ASP A 189 -16.60 18.28 -19.54
C ASP A 189 -17.72 17.66 -18.68
N TYR A 190 -17.34 17.13 -17.51
CA TYR A 190 -18.21 16.44 -16.57
C TYR A 190 -18.04 16.99 -15.16
N ILE A 191 -19.08 16.92 -14.32
CA ILE A 191 -18.92 17.02 -12.87
C ILE A 191 -19.64 15.88 -12.16
N GLY A 192 -18.93 15.20 -11.27
CA GLY A 192 -19.45 14.26 -10.29
C GLY A 192 -20.15 15.01 -9.16
N ILE A 193 -21.46 14.86 -9.07
CA ILE A 193 -22.28 15.63 -8.12
C ILE A 193 -22.35 14.96 -6.74
N SER A 194 -22.39 13.63 -6.72
CA SER A 194 -22.41 12.83 -5.49
C SER A 194 -21.03 12.81 -4.83
N GLN A 195 -20.99 12.54 -3.52
CA GLN A 195 -19.75 12.18 -2.83
C GLN A 195 -19.30 10.78 -3.24
N ASN A 196 -18.00 10.62 -3.52
CA ASN A 196 -17.37 9.36 -3.88
C ASN A 196 -17.75 8.22 -2.92
N GLU A 197 -18.26 7.11 -3.45
CA GLU A 197 -18.60 5.88 -2.74
C GLU A 197 -19.55 6.06 -1.55
N ARG A 198 -20.36 7.12 -1.54
CA ARG A 198 -21.36 7.29 -0.48
C ARG A 198 -22.47 6.24 -0.57
N ALA A 199 -22.90 5.95 -1.80
CA ALA A 199 -23.75 4.82 -2.11
C ALA A 199 -22.89 3.54 -2.15
N ILE A 200 -23.16 2.59 -1.25
CA ILE A 200 -22.41 1.35 -1.12
C ILE A 200 -23.39 0.20 -1.02
N ASN A 201 -23.26 -0.81 -1.90
CA ASN A 201 -24.00 -2.07 -1.83
C ASN A 201 -25.52 -1.90 -1.60
N GLY A 202 -26.17 -0.94 -2.28
CA GLY A 202 -27.62 -0.71 -2.18
C GLY A 202 -28.08 0.03 -0.92
N ASN A 203 -27.19 0.73 -0.21
CA ASN A 203 -27.54 1.42 1.04
C ASN A 203 -28.46 2.65 0.87
N GLY A 204 -28.75 3.07 -0.37
CA GLY A 204 -29.65 4.19 -0.68
C GLY A 204 -29.11 5.59 -0.34
N ARG A 205 -27.83 5.74 0.00
CA ARG A 205 -27.25 7.01 0.48
C ARG A 205 -26.88 7.98 -0.65
N VAL A 206 -27.87 8.40 -1.43
CA VAL A 206 -27.72 9.40 -2.50
C VAL A 206 -28.14 10.79 -1.99
N GLU A 207 -27.38 11.84 -2.33
CA GLU A 207 -27.68 13.23 -1.91
C GLU A 207 -28.75 13.90 -2.79
N VAL A 208 -29.99 13.39 -2.77
CA VAL A 208 -31.08 13.83 -3.67
C VAL A 208 -31.34 15.34 -3.62
N GLU A 209 -31.39 15.93 -2.42
CA GLU A 209 -31.67 17.37 -2.29
C GLU A 209 -30.51 18.24 -2.81
N TRP A 210 -29.27 17.74 -2.72
CA TRP A 210 -28.12 18.41 -3.32
C TRP A 210 -28.15 18.32 -4.85
N LEU A 211 -28.48 17.14 -5.40
CA LEU A 211 -28.66 16.95 -6.85
C LEU A 211 -29.68 17.96 -7.40
N LYS A 212 -30.87 18.05 -6.79
CA LYS A 212 -31.92 19.02 -7.15
C LYS A 212 -31.44 20.47 -7.05
N TYR A 213 -30.72 20.80 -5.99
CA TYR A 213 -30.23 22.15 -5.77
C TYR A 213 -29.21 22.54 -6.85
N PHE A 214 -28.20 21.70 -7.10
CA PHE A 214 -27.15 22.01 -8.07
C PHE A 214 -27.70 22.20 -9.49
N THR A 215 -28.50 21.24 -9.97
CA THR A 215 -29.06 21.25 -11.35
C THR A 215 -29.94 22.47 -11.58
N SER A 216 -30.71 22.88 -10.56
CA SER A 216 -31.56 24.07 -10.63
C SER A 216 -30.79 25.37 -10.51
N LYS A 217 -29.76 25.41 -9.66
CA LYS A 217 -29.02 26.63 -9.33
C LYS A 217 -28.08 27.04 -10.47
N ILE A 218 -27.36 26.10 -11.07
CA ILE A 218 -26.40 26.41 -12.16
C ILE A 218 -27.08 27.05 -13.37
N LYS A 219 -28.33 26.67 -13.67
CA LYS A 219 -29.15 27.25 -14.75
C LYS A 219 -29.55 28.70 -14.51
N GLN A 220 -29.44 29.19 -13.28
CA GLN A 220 -29.74 30.58 -12.92
C GLN A 220 -28.53 31.50 -13.09
N GLU A 221 -27.35 30.95 -13.38
CA GLU A 221 -26.15 31.75 -13.62
C GLU A 221 -26.32 32.61 -14.88
N PRO A 222 -26.00 33.92 -14.85
CA PRO A 222 -26.16 34.80 -16.00
C PRO A 222 -25.41 34.34 -17.26
N ASN A 223 -24.32 33.60 -17.09
CA ASN A 223 -23.44 33.04 -18.12
C ASN A 223 -23.70 31.54 -18.39
N TYR A 224 -24.81 30.96 -17.92
CA TYR A 224 -25.12 29.53 -18.11
C TYR A 224 -24.97 29.06 -19.56
N GLU A 225 -25.56 29.78 -20.51
CA GLU A 225 -25.54 29.40 -21.94
C GLU A 225 -24.13 29.31 -22.53
N SER A 226 -23.18 30.15 -22.09
CA SER A 226 -21.81 30.16 -22.63
C SER A 226 -20.86 29.27 -21.83
N ASP A 227 -21.04 29.20 -20.52
CA ASP A 227 -20.00 28.73 -19.61
C ASP A 227 -20.35 27.42 -18.90
N TYR A 228 -21.64 27.05 -18.80
CA TYR A 228 -22.04 25.88 -17.99
C TYR A 228 -22.97 24.90 -18.70
N LYS A 229 -23.69 25.32 -19.75
CA LYS A 229 -24.67 24.48 -20.45
C LYS A 229 -24.10 23.19 -21.07
N HIS A 230 -22.81 23.20 -21.38
CA HIS A 230 -22.10 22.06 -21.94
C HIS A 230 -21.70 21.00 -20.90
N LEU A 231 -21.72 21.34 -19.61
CA LEU A 231 -21.35 20.43 -18.53
C LEU A 231 -22.34 19.28 -18.46
N LYS A 232 -21.79 18.06 -18.44
CA LYS A 232 -22.54 16.84 -18.18
C LYS A 232 -22.43 16.45 -16.71
N LEU A 233 -23.46 15.81 -16.17
CA LEU A 233 -23.51 15.41 -14.77
C LEU A 233 -23.40 13.89 -14.60
N VAL A 234 -22.53 13.49 -13.68
CA VAL A 234 -22.26 12.10 -13.33
C VAL A 234 -22.79 11.82 -11.92
N ALA A 235 -23.51 10.71 -11.76
CA ALA A 235 -23.96 10.23 -10.46
C ALA A 235 -24.00 8.69 -10.40
N ALA A 236 -23.74 8.00 -9.30
CA ALA A 236 -23.42 8.54 -7.99
C ALA A 236 -22.03 8.12 -7.50
N ASP A 237 -21.20 7.54 -8.38
CA ASP A 237 -19.87 7.01 -8.06
C ASP A 237 -19.94 6.03 -6.89
N GLY A 238 -20.91 5.12 -6.97
CA GLY A 238 -21.24 4.19 -5.90
C GLY A 238 -20.36 2.94 -5.91
N TYR A 239 -19.95 2.46 -4.74
CA TYR A 239 -19.23 1.20 -4.62
C TYR A 239 -20.17 0.01 -4.84
N ARG A 240 -20.01 -0.63 -6.01
CA ARG A 240 -20.86 -1.76 -6.45
C ARG A 240 -22.35 -1.47 -6.34
N ASP A 241 -22.74 -0.24 -6.69
CA ASP A 241 -24.10 0.25 -6.55
C ASP A 241 -24.54 0.98 -7.81
N THR A 242 -25.59 0.45 -8.46
CA THR A 242 -26.33 1.16 -9.50
C THR A 242 -27.80 1.34 -9.12
N SER A 243 -28.29 0.62 -8.10
CA SER A 243 -29.70 0.61 -7.72
C SER A 243 -30.11 1.91 -7.05
N SER A 244 -29.26 2.48 -6.20
CA SER A 244 -29.62 3.62 -5.38
C SER A 244 -29.92 4.87 -6.23
N ILE A 245 -29.03 5.19 -7.18
CA ILE A 245 -29.22 6.34 -8.08
C ILE A 245 -30.33 6.07 -9.11
N SER A 246 -30.44 4.84 -9.63
CA SER A 246 -31.50 4.49 -10.58
C SER A 246 -32.88 4.62 -9.95
N GLN A 247 -33.04 4.19 -8.69
CA GLN A 247 -34.27 4.37 -7.95
C GLN A 247 -34.61 5.85 -7.73
N VAL A 248 -33.62 6.69 -7.41
CA VAL A 248 -33.80 8.14 -7.29
C VAL A 248 -34.33 8.73 -8.60
N LEU A 249 -33.77 8.34 -9.75
CA LEU A 249 -34.21 8.86 -11.05
C LEU A 249 -35.62 8.38 -11.42
N LEU A 250 -36.00 7.16 -11.04
CA LEU A 250 -37.38 6.67 -11.20
C LEU A 250 -38.38 7.45 -10.33
N ASP A 251 -37.99 7.81 -9.11
CA ASP A 251 -38.85 8.52 -8.16
C ASP A 251 -38.91 10.04 -8.43
N GLU A 252 -37.87 10.61 -9.04
CA GLU A 252 -37.70 12.04 -9.29
C GLU A 252 -37.51 12.31 -10.80
N PRO A 253 -38.59 12.27 -11.60
CA PRO A 253 -38.50 12.35 -13.06
C PRO A 253 -37.89 13.67 -13.57
N ASP A 254 -37.95 14.75 -12.78
CA ASP A 254 -37.31 16.03 -13.10
C ASP A 254 -35.77 15.95 -13.11
N LEU A 255 -35.17 14.95 -12.43
CA LEU A 255 -33.73 14.71 -12.45
C LEU A 255 -33.28 13.83 -13.61
N ILE A 256 -34.19 13.10 -14.25
CA ILE A 256 -33.85 12.20 -15.37
C ILE A 256 -33.13 12.97 -16.47
N ASP A 257 -33.63 14.12 -16.90
CA ASP A 257 -33.02 14.85 -18.02
C ASP A 257 -31.78 15.67 -17.60
N GLU A 258 -31.43 15.69 -16.31
CA GLU A 258 -30.29 16.42 -15.76
C GLU A 258 -29.05 15.54 -15.54
N ILE A 259 -29.22 14.24 -15.28
CA ILE A 259 -28.13 13.30 -15.04
C ILE A 259 -27.79 12.57 -16.33
N ASP A 260 -26.59 12.76 -16.85
CA ASP A 260 -26.15 12.19 -18.13
C ASP A 260 -25.61 10.77 -17.97
N VAL A 261 -24.83 10.54 -16.91
CA VAL A 261 -24.09 9.30 -16.69
C VAL A 261 -24.45 8.69 -15.35
N ILE A 262 -24.68 7.37 -15.34
CA ILE A 262 -24.70 6.55 -14.13
C ILE A 262 -23.34 5.87 -13.95
N SER A 263 -22.64 6.19 -12.87
CA SER A 263 -21.30 5.66 -12.56
C SER A 263 -21.31 4.69 -11.38
N SER A 264 -20.50 3.63 -11.46
CA SER A 264 -20.32 2.59 -10.44
C SER A 264 -18.86 2.17 -10.33
N HIS A 265 -18.43 1.78 -9.13
CA HIS A 265 -17.04 1.38 -8.86
C HIS A 265 -16.95 -0.12 -8.64
N TYR A 266 -15.91 -0.75 -9.21
CA TYR A 266 -15.57 -2.15 -8.99
C TYR A 266 -16.75 -3.15 -9.14
N GLY A 267 -17.71 -2.85 -10.02
CA GLY A 267 -18.91 -3.65 -10.26
C GLY A 267 -18.97 -4.22 -11.67
N LEU A 268 -19.57 -5.41 -11.83
CA LEU A 268 -19.80 -6.07 -13.12
C LEU A 268 -21.30 -6.19 -13.48
N THR A 269 -22.18 -5.75 -12.59
CA THR A 269 -23.63 -5.96 -12.72
C THR A 269 -24.39 -4.65 -12.60
N GLY A 270 -25.45 -4.53 -13.39
CA GLY A 270 -26.51 -3.57 -13.16
C GLY A 270 -27.40 -3.99 -11.98
N SER A 271 -28.58 -3.37 -11.92
CA SER A 271 -29.62 -3.65 -10.94
C SER A 271 -30.99 -3.72 -11.61
N GLY A 272 -32.00 -4.23 -10.90
CA GLY A 272 -33.37 -4.25 -11.42
C GLY A 272 -33.91 -2.84 -11.66
N GLU A 273 -33.59 -1.91 -10.76
CA GLU A 273 -33.94 -0.50 -10.84
C GLU A 273 -33.27 0.17 -12.04
N LEU A 274 -31.98 -0.12 -12.28
CA LEU A 274 -31.28 0.37 -13.46
C LEU A 274 -31.94 -0.14 -14.75
N ASN A 275 -32.22 -1.44 -14.84
CA ASN A 275 -32.85 -2.00 -16.04
C ASN A 275 -34.24 -1.39 -16.29
N GLN A 276 -35.04 -1.20 -15.23
CA GLN A 276 -36.33 -0.52 -15.31
C GLN A 276 -36.19 0.91 -15.85
N LEU A 277 -35.21 1.68 -15.36
CA LEU A 277 -34.94 3.03 -15.83
C LEU A 277 -34.56 3.04 -17.32
N GLN A 278 -33.65 2.16 -17.74
CA GLN A 278 -33.22 2.09 -19.14
C GLN A 278 -34.39 1.71 -20.07
N GLU A 279 -35.20 0.71 -19.70
CA GLU A 279 -36.40 0.32 -20.45
C GLU A 279 -37.42 1.45 -20.57
N GLN A 280 -37.64 2.21 -19.48
CA GLN A 280 -38.52 3.37 -19.49
C GLN A 280 -38.03 4.44 -20.48
N LEU A 281 -36.74 4.80 -20.43
CA LEU A 281 -36.15 5.81 -21.32
C LEU A 281 -36.31 5.41 -22.79
N ILE A 282 -36.01 4.14 -23.12
CA ILE A 282 -36.16 3.62 -24.48
C ILE A 282 -37.63 3.66 -24.93
N ALA A 283 -38.56 3.24 -24.07
CA ALA A 283 -39.99 3.25 -24.39
C ALA A 283 -40.55 4.66 -24.62
N GLU A 284 -39.97 5.67 -23.96
CA GLU A 284 -40.28 7.09 -24.16
C GLU A 284 -39.56 7.71 -25.38
N GLY A 285 -38.70 6.96 -26.07
CA GLY A 285 -37.89 7.44 -27.20
C GLY A 285 -36.72 8.33 -26.77
N LYS A 286 -36.32 8.29 -25.50
CA LYS A 286 -35.14 8.96 -24.95
C LYS A 286 -33.90 8.07 -25.07
N GLN A 287 -32.72 8.70 -24.98
CA GLN A 287 -31.47 7.95 -24.87
C GLN A 287 -31.38 7.29 -23.48
N PRO A 288 -30.99 6.01 -23.40
CA PRO A 288 -30.55 5.37 -22.16
C PRO A 288 -29.45 6.19 -21.48
N LYS A 289 -29.28 6.03 -20.16
CA LYS A 289 -28.14 6.60 -19.44
C LYS A 289 -26.86 5.92 -19.86
N GLU A 290 -25.80 6.69 -20.09
CA GLU A 290 -24.46 6.14 -20.22
C GLU A 290 -24.05 5.50 -18.89
N LEU A 291 -23.38 4.35 -18.95
CA LEU A 291 -22.97 3.58 -17.78
C LEU A 291 -21.45 3.49 -17.73
N TRP A 292 -20.83 3.92 -16.64
CA TRP A 292 -19.37 3.94 -16.53
C TRP A 292 -18.89 3.13 -15.33
N VAL A 293 -17.73 2.48 -15.50
CA VAL A 293 -16.88 2.12 -14.37
C VAL A 293 -15.88 3.25 -14.15
N SER A 294 -16.30 4.27 -13.39
CA SER A 294 -15.53 5.51 -13.14
C SER A 294 -14.44 5.37 -12.08
N GLU A 295 -14.26 4.16 -11.54
CA GLU A 295 -13.14 3.75 -10.70
C GLU A 295 -12.95 2.22 -10.81
N GLY A 296 -11.80 1.82 -11.34
CA GLY A 296 -11.36 0.44 -11.52
C GLY A 296 -9.91 0.22 -11.09
N ILE A 297 -9.39 -0.98 -11.33
CA ILE A 297 -8.02 -1.36 -10.93
C ILE A 297 -7.02 -1.26 -12.10
N ALA A 298 -5.75 -1.06 -11.76
CA ALA A 298 -4.61 -1.34 -12.61
C ALA A 298 -3.89 -2.64 -12.14
N PRO A 299 -2.95 -3.20 -12.91
CA PRO A 299 -2.19 -4.38 -12.47
C PRO A 299 -1.50 -4.12 -11.13
N MET A 300 -1.45 -5.14 -10.28
CA MET A 300 -0.90 -5.05 -8.92
C MET A 300 0.40 -5.84 -8.72
N ILE A 301 0.95 -6.40 -9.80
CA ILE A 301 2.21 -7.12 -9.80
C ILE A 301 2.88 -6.95 -11.16
N ASN A 302 4.17 -6.66 -11.15
CA ASN A 302 4.95 -6.51 -12.38
C ASN A 302 5.21 -7.88 -13.01
N ALA A 303 5.19 -7.95 -14.33
CA ALA A 303 5.35 -9.18 -15.10
C ALA A 303 6.68 -9.89 -14.77
N ARG A 304 7.77 -9.12 -14.62
CA ARG A 304 9.09 -9.65 -14.21
C ARG A 304 9.07 -10.38 -12.87
N TYR A 305 8.28 -9.91 -11.91
CA TYR A 305 8.17 -10.54 -10.57
C TYR A 305 7.29 -11.78 -10.62
N ARG A 306 6.20 -11.72 -11.38
CA ARG A 306 5.32 -12.87 -11.57
C ARG A 306 6.00 -14.00 -12.31
N ASP A 307 6.80 -13.71 -13.35
CA ASP A 307 7.55 -14.72 -14.10
C ASP A 307 8.52 -15.51 -13.20
N ASN A 308 9.12 -14.84 -12.22
CA ASN A 308 10.00 -15.48 -11.25
C ASN A 308 9.25 -16.37 -10.23
N MET A 309 8.15 -15.86 -9.67
CA MET A 309 7.49 -16.48 -8.51
C MET A 309 6.39 -17.47 -8.89
N GLU A 310 5.71 -17.21 -10.00
CA GLU A 310 4.63 -18.01 -10.54
C GLU A 310 4.81 -18.19 -12.07
N PRO A 311 5.93 -18.83 -12.51
CA PRO A 311 6.29 -18.96 -13.93
C PRO A 311 5.22 -19.64 -14.79
N GLN A 312 4.32 -20.42 -14.18
CA GLN A 312 3.18 -21.02 -14.88
C GLN A 312 2.22 -20.01 -15.50
N TYR A 313 2.26 -18.74 -15.07
CA TYR A 313 1.46 -17.64 -15.62
C TYR A 313 2.23 -16.79 -16.66
N HIS A 314 3.49 -17.12 -16.95
CA HIS A 314 4.32 -16.45 -17.96
C HIS A 314 4.39 -14.93 -17.81
N GLY A 315 4.49 -14.45 -16.57
CA GLY A 315 4.55 -13.03 -16.20
C GLY A 315 3.24 -12.23 -16.35
N LEU A 316 2.40 -12.55 -17.34
CA LEU A 316 1.24 -11.73 -17.69
C LEU A 316 -0.07 -12.19 -17.04
N GLY A 317 -0.20 -13.51 -16.83
CA GLY A 317 -1.43 -14.13 -16.38
C GLY A 317 -1.67 -14.05 -14.87
N GLY A 318 -2.68 -14.78 -14.38
CA GLY A 318 -3.04 -14.86 -12.97
C GLY A 318 -3.77 -13.62 -12.43
N ARG A 319 -4.18 -13.67 -11.15
CA ARG A 319 -5.01 -12.65 -10.51
C ARG A 319 -4.31 -11.29 -10.45
N ALA A 320 -5.05 -10.23 -10.77
CA ALA A 320 -4.58 -8.84 -10.85
C ALA A 320 -3.31 -8.64 -11.71
N GLY A 321 -3.04 -9.58 -12.63
CA GLY A 321 -2.05 -9.43 -13.69
C GLY A 321 -2.60 -8.63 -14.87
N ILE A 322 -1.79 -8.48 -15.91
CA ILE A 322 -2.11 -7.66 -17.10
C ILE A 322 -3.32 -8.23 -17.85
N ILE A 323 -3.41 -9.55 -17.96
CA ILE A 323 -4.50 -10.24 -18.65
C ILE A 323 -5.79 -10.20 -17.82
N ASP A 324 -5.70 -10.29 -16.49
CA ASP A 324 -6.86 -10.09 -15.60
C ASP A 324 -7.46 -8.70 -15.79
N VAL A 325 -6.63 -7.65 -15.73
CA VAL A 325 -7.11 -6.27 -15.91
C VAL A 325 -7.72 -6.04 -17.30
N THR A 326 -7.12 -6.60 -18.35
CA THR A 326 -7.70 -6.56 -19.71
C THR A 326 -9.03 -7.32 -19.77
N SER A 327 -9.15 -8.44 -19.06
CA SER A 327 -10.38 -9.23 -18.98
C SER A 327 -11.49 -8.47 -18.27
N ARG A 328 -11.18 -7.73 -17.20
CA ARG A 328 -12.12 -6.87 -16.45
C ARG A 328 -12.74 -5.80 -17.33
N ILE A 329 -11.93 -5.15 -18.14
CA ILE A 329 -12.37 -4.16 -19.13
C ILE A 329 -13.42 -4.76 -20.08
N ILE A 330 -13.30 -6.04 -20.44
CA ILE A 330 -14.30 -6.74 -21.26
C ILE A 330 -15.53 -7.08 -20.41
N SER A 331 -15.33 -7.61 -19.20
CA SER A 331 -16.39 -8.05 -18.30
C SER A 331 -17.33 -6.94 -17.84
N VAL A 332 -16.88 -5.68 -17.74
CA VAL A 332 -17.76 -4.57 -17.32
C VAL A 332 -18.84 -4.27 -18.35
N TYR A 333 -18.61 -4.61 -19.63
CA TYR A 333 -19.62 -4.49 -20.68
C TYR A 333 -20.48 -5.75 -20.80
N SER A 334 -19.85 -6.93 -20.88
CA SER A 334 -20.55 -8.21 -21.06
C SER A 334 -19.96 -9.25 -20.11
N TRP A 335 -20.74 -9.69 -19.13
CA TRP A 335 -20.40 -10.80 -18.25
C TRP A 335 -21.61 -11.69 -17.98
N THR A 336 -21.48 -12.98 -18.24
CA THR A 336 -22.58 -13.94 -18.13
C THR A 336 -23.12 -14.09 -16.70
N GLY A 337 -22.29 -13.87 -15.68
CA GLY A 337 -22.71 -13.91 -14.27
C GLY A 337 -23.63 -12.76 -13.87
N ALA A 338 -23.75 -11.70 -14.69
CA ALA A 338 -24.72 -10.62 -14.47
C ALA A 338 -26.17 -11.06 -14.73
N GLY A 339 -26.38 -12.19 -15.43
CA GLY A 339 -27.70 -12.71 -15.74
C GLY A 339 -28.54 -11.70 -16.51
N ASN A 340 -29.73 -11.38 -15.99
CA ASN A 340 -30.66 -10.43 -16.62
C ASN A 340 -30.34 -8.95 -16.34
N TYR A 341 -29.29 -8.67 -15.56
CA TYR A 341 -28.93 -7.31 -15.17
C TYR A 341 -27.48 -7.00 -15.55
N PRO A 342 -27.12 -7.05 -16.85
CA PRO A 342 -25.80 -6.65 -17.30
C PRO A 342 -25.52 -5.19 -16.93
N LEU A 343 -24.25 -4.87 -16.66
CA LEU A 343 -23.84 -3.49 -16.40
C LEU A 343 -23.72 -2.70 -17.71
N ASN A 344 -23.25 -3.30 -18.80
CA ASN A 344 -23.03 -2.62 -20.09
C ASN A 344 -22.23 -1.32 -19.97
N ALA A 345 -21.22 -1.28 -19.09
CA ALA A 345 -20.41 -0.09 -18.94
C ALA A 345 -19.58 0.18 -20.20
N VAL A 346 -19.55 1.45 -20.61
CA VAL A 346 -18.87 1.90 -21.83
C VAL A 346 -17.54 2.61 -21.57
N SER A 347 -17.21 2.87 -20.30
CA SER A 347 -15.95 3.47 -19.86
C SER A 347 -15.36 2.69 -18.68
N PHE A 348 -14.04 2.75 -18.54
CA PHE A 348 -13.28 2.18 -17.42
C PHE A 348 -12.13 3.10 -17.01
N ASP A 349 -12.14 3.61 -15.79
CA ASP A 349 -11.11 4.53 -15.30
C ASP A 349 -10.13 3.84 -14.34
N PHE A 350 -8.84 3.99 -14.59
CA PHE A 350 -7.79 3.42 -13.74
C PHE A 350 -7.56 4.28 -12.50
N GLN A 351 -7.72 3.69 -11.31
CA GLN A 351 -7.34 4.32 -10.05
C GLN A 351 -6.19 3.58 -9.37
N PRO A 352 -4.97 4.14 -9.35
CA PRO A 352 -4.47 5.13 -10.30
C PRO A 352 -3.91 4.46 -11.57
N ALA A 353 -3.87 5.21 -12.68
CA ALA A 353 -3.06 4.85 -13.84
C ALA A 353 -1.56 5.07 -13.58
N VAL A 354 -1.22 6.15 -12.87
CA VAL A 354 0.15 6.51 -12.50
C VAL A 354 0.28 6.59 -10.98
N ALA A 355 1.25 5.87 -10.42
CA ALA A 355 1.57 5.92 -9.00
C ALA A 355 2.81 6.80 -8.79
N ALA A 356 2.59 8.10 -8.61
CA ALA A 356 3.59 9.10 -8.29
C ALA A 356 3.39 9.63 -6.86
N PHE A 357 3.55 8.73 -5.90
CA PHE A 357 3.47 8.95 -4.46
C PHE A 357 4.41 7.96 -3.77
N TYR A 358 4.79 8.18 -2.51
CA TYR A 358 5.76 7.29 -1.88
C TYR A 358 5.25 5.86 -1.67
N GLN A 359 6.13 4.89 -1.96
CA GLN A 359 5.87 3.48 -1.71
C GLN A 359 5.53 3.23 -0.23
N GLY A 360 4.51 2.39 -0.02
CA GLY A 360 3.95 2.07 1.29
C GLY A 360 2.60 2.73 1.56
N ALA A 361 2.12 3.60 0.66
CA ALA A 361 0.75 4.09 0.70
C ALA A 361 -0.26 3.07 0.14
N GLN A 362 -1.56 3.32 0.38
CA GLN A 362 -2.63 2.34 0.22
C GLN A 362 -2.72 1.70 -1.17
N TYR A 363 -2.38 2.41 -2.25
CA TYR A 363 -2.43 1.85 -3.60
C TYR A 363 -1.09 1.35 -4.15
N ASN A 364 -0.02 1.29 -3.36
CA ASN A 364 1.22 0.71 -3.85
C ASN A 364 1.22 -0.83 -3.76
N PRO A 365 1.63 -1.58 -4.81
CA PRO A 365 1.58 -1.24 -6.23
C PRO A 365 0.18 -1.56 -6.78
N LYS A 366 -0.34 -0.62 -7.57
CA LYS A 366 -1.55 -0.69 -8.38
C LYS A 366 -1.41 0.45 -9.37
N HIS A 367 -0.85 0.19 -10.55
CA HIS A 367 -0.54 1.22 -11.53
C HIS A 367 -0.27 0.64 -12.92
N LEU A 368 -0.41 1.47 -13.94
CA LEU A 368 0.17 1.23 -15.27
C LEU A 368 1.64 1.72 -15.30
N ILE A 369 1.93 2.82 -14.59
CA ILE A 369 3.26 3.42 -14.46
C ILE A 369 3.57 3.73 -12.98
N SER A 370 4.74 3.37 -12.48
CA SER A 370 5.24 3.86 -11.19
C SER A 370 6.29 4.95 -11.38
N ALA A 371 6.23 6.00 -10.56
CA ALA A 371 7.13 7.16 -10.60
C ALA A 371 7.38 7.70 -9.18
N PHE A 372 8.11 6.92 -8.38
CA PHE A 372 8.26 7.14 -6.95
C PHE A 372 9.44 8.05 -6.57
N ASP A 373 10.41 8.22 -7.47
CA ASP A 373 11.75 8.74 -7.18
C ASP A 373 12.09 9.96 -8.05
N PRO A 374 11.41 11.10 -7.85
CA PRO A 374 11.59 12.30 -8.68
C PRO A 374 12.98 12.92 -8.61
N TRP A 375 13.84 12.52 -7.66
CA TRP A 375 15.23 13.00 -7.62
C TRP A 375 16.13 12.27 -8.63
N SER A 376 15.86 11.00 -8.95
CA SER A 376 16.61 10.24 -9.96
C SER A 376 15.99 10.34 -11.34
N GLY A 377 14.69 10.63 -11.43
CA GLY A 377 13.94 10.61 -12.68
C GLY A 377 13.54 9.19 -13.10
N PHE A 378 13.83 8.18 -12.28
CA PHE A 378 13.49 6.79 -12.54
C PHE A 378 11.98 6.57 -12.52
N TYR A 379 11.44 5.84 -13.49
CA TYR A 379 10.04 5.42 -13.51
C TYR A 379 9.95 4.05 -14.19
N GLU A 380 8.91 3.27 -13.88
CA GLU A 380 8.72 1.96 -14.51
C GLU A 380 7.43 1.93 -15.34
N VAL A 381 7.56 1.44 -16.57
CA VAL A 381 6.44 1.08 -17.44
C VAL A 381 6.48 -0.42 -17.63
N ASP A 382 5.56 -1.12 -16.97
CA ASP A 382 5.39 -2.55 -17.16
C ASP A 382 4.25 -2.84 -18.17
N GLY A 383 3.86 -4.10 -18.35
CA GLY A 383 2.95 -4.49 -19.43
C GLY A 383 1.50 -3.99 -19.29
N GLY A 384 1.16 -3.25 -18.22
CA GLY A 384 -0.15 -2.63 -18.05
C GLY A 384 -0.51 -1.67 -19.18
N ILE A 385 0.45 -0.84 -19.63
CA ILE A 385 0.25 0.04 -20.80
C ILE A 385 -0.08 -0.79 -22.04
N THR A 386 0.66 -1.87 -22.26
CA THR A 386 0.43 -2.76 -23.42
C THR A 386 -0.96 -3.40 -23.40
N GLY A 387 -1.45 -3.85 -22.23
CA GLY A 387 -2.82 -4.37 -22.09
C GLY A 387 -3.89 -3.35 -22.50
N VAL A 388 -3.68 -2.08 -22.15
CA VAL A 388 -4.57 -0.98 -22.56
C VAL A 388 -4.51 -0.72 -24.07
N ARG A 389 -3.29 -0.71 -24.62
CA ARG A 389 -3.04 -0.48 -26.06
C ARG A 389 -3.77 -1.47 -26.96
N HIS A 390 -3.89 -2.73 -26.53
CA HIS A 390 -4.64 -3.77 -27.25
C HIS A 390 -6.12 -3.41 -27.53
N VAL A 391 -6.70 -2.50 -26.74
CA VAL A 391 -8.04 -1.97 -27.00
C VAL A 391 -7.95 -0.57 -27.59
N MET A 392 -7.31 0.37 -26.90
CA MET A 392 -7.40 1.81 -27.21
C MET A 392 -6.74 2.20 -28.54
N ASN A 393 -5.66 1.54 -28.95
CA ASN A 393 -5.01 1.88 -30.22
C ASN A 393 -5.70 1.24 -31.44
N PHE A 394 -6.64 0.31 -31.24
CA PHE A 394 -7.37 -0.38 -32.30
C PHE A 394 -8.84 0.07 -32.41
N VAL A 395 -9.13 1.25 -31.85
CA VAL A 395 -10.42 1.94 -31.90
C VAL A 395 -10.12 3.40 -32.22
N GLU A 396 -10.84 4.01 -33.16
CA GLU A 396 -10.64 5.43 -33.46
C GLU A 396 -11.03 6.33 -32.28
N GLN A 397 -10.37 7.48 -32.15
CA GLN A 397 -10.64 8.45 -31.09
C GLN A 397 -12.00 9.12 -31.27
N ASP A 398 -12.60 9.55 -30.15
CA ASP A 398 -13.90 10.25 -30.17
C ASP A 398 -13.78 11.58 -30.91
N ASP A 399 -14.74 11.86 -31.79
CA ASP A 399 -15.03 13.20 -32.28
C ASP A 399 -16.46 13.58 -31.85
N PRO A 400 -16.62 14.19 -30.67
CA PRO A 400 -17.94 14.50 -30.10
C PRO A 400 -18.68 15.60 -30.89
N SER A 401 -18.05 16.21 -31.90
CA SER A 401 -18.69 17.25 -32.72
C SER A 401 -19.66 16.68 -33.77
N THR A 402 -19.61 15.38 -34.04
CA THR A 402 -20.53 14.70 -34.96
C THR A 402 -21.00 13.36 -34.40
N LYS A 403 -22.30 13.10 -34.49
CA LYS A 403 -22.89 11.86 -33.96
C LYS A 403 -22.39 10.61 -34.70
N GLU A 404 -22.01 10.77 -35.96
CA GLU A 404 -21.49 9.68 -36.79
C GLU A 404 -20.01 9.37 -36.52
N ASN A 405 -19.25 10.27 -35.89
CA ASN A 405 -17.87 10.02 -35.44
C ASN A 405 -17.78 9.85 -33.90
N GLU A 406 -18.93 9.72 -33.22
CA GLU A 406 -18.97 9.26 -31.84
C GLU A 406 -18.46 7.80 -31.81
N ARG A 407 -17.48 7.51 -30.96
CA ARG A 407 -16.67 6.26 -30.90
C ARG A 407 -17.39 4.94 -31.24
N TRP A 408 -16.58 3.92 -31.56
CA TRP A 408 -17.02 2.63 -32.09
C TRP A 408 -18.14 1.93 -31.28
N MET A 409 -18.96 1.16 -31.99
CA MET A 409 -20.09 0.41 -31.45
C MET A 409 -19.67 -0.98 -30.98
N TYR A 410 -20.26 -1.46 -29.89
CA TYR A 410 -20.18 -2.86 -29.51
C TYR A 410 -20.99 -3.73 -30.46
N VAL A 411 -20.38 -4.84 -30.91
CA VAL A 411 -21.09 -5.93 -31.59
C VAL A 411 -21.50 -6.94 -30.51
N GLU A 412 -22.77 -6.93 -30.13
CA GLU A 412 -23.26 -7.59 -28.91
C GLU A 412 -23.06 -9.11 -28.95
N ASP A 413 -23.47 -9.75 -30.04
CA ASP A 413 -23.33 -11.21 -30.24
C ASP A 413 -21.86 -11.67 -30.40
N ALA A 414 -20.93 -10.72 -30.55
CA ALA A 414 -19.49 -10.95 -30.67
C ALA A 414 -18.71 -10.38 -29.48
N THR A 415 -19.37 -10.14 -28.34
CA THR A 415 -18.73 -9.67 -27.10
C THR A 415 -19.17 -10.53 -25.92
N TYR A 416 -18.22 -11.17 -25.24
CA TYR A 416 -18.50 -12.22 -24.26
C TYR A 416 -17.44 -12.27 -23.14
N SER A 417 -17.89 -12.43 -21.90
CA SER A 417 -17.05 -12.84 -20.76
C SER A 417 -17.79 -13.82 -19.86
N ASP A 418 -17.06 -14.81 -19.35
CA ASP A 418 -17.50 -15.69 -18.26
C ASP A 418 -16.45 -15.78 -17.15
N GLY A 419 -16.66 -16.72 -16.22
CA GLY A 419 -15.86 -16.89 -15.02
C GLY A 419 -16.61 -16.51 -13.74
N GLU A 420 -16.17 -17.05 -12.62
CA GLU A 420 -16.67 -16.71 -11.29
C GLU A 420 -16.33 -15.26 -10.94
N PHE A 421 -17.12 -14.60 -10.09
CA PHE A 421 -16.83 -13.23 -9.68
C PHE A 421 -15.57 -13.16 -8.80
N PHE A 422 -14.67 -12.21 -9.07
CA PHE A 422 -13.52 -11.90 -8.23
C PHE A 422 -13.22 -10.40 -8.19
N ASP A 423 -13.47 -9.78 -7.04
CA ASP A 423 -13.08 -8.41 -6.69
C ASP A 423 -13.29 -7.33 -7.77
N GLY A 424 -14.51 -7.17 -8.28
CA GLY A 424 -14.81 -6.20 -9.34
C GLY A 424 -14.32 -6.62 -10.73
N GLY A 425 -14.04 -7.91 -10.87
CA GLY A 425 -13.67 -8.62 -12.07
C GLY A 425 -14.18 -10.04 -12.03
N VAL A 426 -13.58 -10.90 -12.84
CA VAL A 426 -13.84 -12.34 -12.83
C VAL A 426 -12.57 -13.06 -12.36
N ASP A 427 -12.72 -14.22 -11.71
CA ASP A 427 -11.62 -15.13 -11.48
C ASP A 427 -11.25 -15.73 -12.83
N VAL A 428 -10.34 -15.06 -13.51
CA VAL A 428 -9.99 -15.30 -14.90
C VAL A 428 -9.46 -16.71 -15.18
N ASP A 429 -8.95 -17.40 -14.15
CA ASP A 429 -8.54 -18.81 -14.22
C ASP A 429 -9.75 -19.76 -14.40
N THR A 430 -10.96 -19.30 -14.07
CA THR A 430 -12.22 -20.05 -14.23
C THR A 430 -12.94 -19.73 -15.56
N SER A 431 -12.45 -18.75 -16.33
CA SER A 431 -13.08 -18.34 -17.59
C SER A 431 -12.85 -19.34 -18.72
N THR A 432 -13.85 -19.55 -19.58
CA THR A 432 -13.70 -20.32 -20.82
C THR A 432 -13.47 -19.42 -22.02
N HIS A 433 -14.09 -18.25 -22.06
CA HIS A 433 -13.98 -17.31 -23.17
C HIS A 433 -14.06 -15.87 -22.67
N ASN A 434 -13.20 -15.01 -23.20
CA ASN A 434 -13.22 -13.59 -22.91
C ASN A 434 -12.79 -12.81 -24.16
N TYR A 435 -13.74 -12.11 -24.80
CA TYR A 435 -13.49 -11.32 -25.99
C TYR A 435 -14.45 -10.14 -26.16
N LEU A 436 -13.94 -9.03 -26.69
CA LEU A 436 -14.67 -7.80 -26.98
C LEU A 436 -14.59 -7.48 -28.47
N THR A 437 -15.73 -7.24 -29.14
CA THR A 437 -15.75 -6.79 -30.53
C THR A 437 -16.37 -5.41 -30.68
N LEU A 438 -15.62 -4.52 -31.31
CA LEU A 438 -16.03 -3.15 -31.62
C LEU A 438 -16.04 -2.93 -33.14
N LYS A 439 -16.91 -2.04 -33.61
CA LYS A 439 -17.09 -1.70 -35.02
C LYS A 439 -17.21 -0.19 -35.23
N ASP A 440 -16.46 0.33 -36.19
CA ASP A 440 -16.59 1.70 -36.67
C ASP A 440 -17.97 1.93 -37.31
N PRO A 441 -18.72 2.98 -36.91
CA PRO A 441 -20.05 3.26 -37.46
C PRO A 441 -20.05 3.76 -38.91
N LYS A 442 -18.90 4.19 -39.44
CA LYS A 442 -18.75 4.85 -40.74
C LYS A 442 -18.00 4.00 -41.75
N THR A 443 -16.89 3.38 -41.36
CA THR A 443 -16.04 2.61 -42.27
C THR A 443 -16.34 1.12 -42.26
N ASP A 444 -17.12 0.65 -41.29
CA ASP A 444 -17.34 -0.76 -40.96
C ASP A 444 -16.05 -1.52 -40.60
N ASP A 445 -14.94 -0.81 -40.32
CA ASP A 445 -13.77 -1.42 -39.70
C ASP A 445 -14.17 -2.04 -38.37
N TYR A 446 -13.53 -3.15 -38.01
CA TYR A 446 -13.81 -3.87 -36.79
C TYR A 446 -12.54 -4.38 -36.13
N THR A 447 -12.64 -4.54 -34.82
CA THR A 447 -11.59 -5.01 -33.93
C THR A 447 -12.19 -6.00 -32.93
N THR A 448 -11.54 -7.15 -32.75
CA THR A 448 -11.85 -8.10 -31.68
C THR A 448 -10.63 -8.30 -30.79
N VAL A 449 -10.77 -8.07 -29.48
CA VAL A 449 -9.72 -8.27 -28.47
C VAL A 449 -10.05 -9.54 -27.68
N PHE A 450 -9.11 -10.46 -27.55
CA PHE A 450 -9.20 -11.69 -26.78
C PHE A 450 -8.26 -11.62 -25.58
N ALA A 451 -8.76 -12.00 -24.40
CA ALA A 451 -7.95 -12.19 -23.21
C ALA A 451 -8.02 -13.66 -22.78
N ASN A 452 -6.87 -14.36 -22.81
CA ASN A 452 -6.80 -15.76 -22.40
C ASN A 452 -5.90 -15.90 -21.17
N ASN A 453 -6.50 -15.96 -19.99
CA ASN A 453 -5.77 -16.16 -18.73
C ASN A 453 -5.67 -17.62 -18.30
N THR A 454 -5.93 -18.59 -19.18
CA THR A 454 -5.88 -20.00 -18.82
C THR A 454 -4.65 -20.68 -19.41
N ASN A 455 -4.36 -21.88 -18.92
CA ASN A 455 -3.30 -22.74 -19.44
C ASN A 455 -3.66 -23.44 -20.77
N LEU A 456 -4.83 -23.16 -21.35
CA LEU A 456 -5.32 -23.81 -22.56
C LEU A 456 -5.28 -22.86 -23.75
N THR A 457 -4.83 -23.37 -24.89
CA THR A 457 -5.00 -22.67 -26.18
C THR A 457 -6.47 -22.63 -26.57
N ARG A 458 -6.96 -21.45 -26.98
CA ARG A 458 -8.32 -21.26 -27.50
C ARG A 458 -8.29 -21.11 -29.02
N LYS A 459 -9.26 -21.71 -29.71
CA LYS A 459 -9.39 -21.62 -31.17
C LYS A 459 -10.74 -21.06 -31.54
N TYR A 460 -10.74 -20.05 -32.40
CA TYR A 460 -11.96 -19.39 -32.85
C TYR A 460 -12.08 -19.41 -34.36
N LYS A 461 -13.29 -19.67 -34.85
CA LYS A 461 -13.69 -19.46 -36.23
C LYS A 461 -14.51 -18.18 -36.31
N ILE A 462 -13.99 -17.17 -37.00
CA ILE A 462 -14.67 -15.89 -37.17
C ILE A 462 -15.47 -15.90 -38.47
N GLN A 463 -16.71 -15.44 -38.40
CA GLN A 463 -17.61 -15.27 -39.54
C GLN A 463 -18.11 -13.83 -39.58
N THR A 464 -17.79 -13.09 -40.63
CA THR A 464 -18.21 -11.69 -40.79
C THR A 464 -19.46 -11.58 -41.67
N LYS A 465 -20.39 -10.70 -41.29
CA LYS A 465 -21.64 -10.41 -41.99
C LYS A 465 -21.96 -8.92 -41.91
N ASN A 466 -22.59 -8.36 -42.94
CA ASN A 466 -23.06 -6.98 -42.98
C ASN A 466 -22.01 -5.89 -42.62
N LEU A 467 -20.75 -6.09 -43.03
CA LEU A 467 -19.64 -5.14 -42.83
C LEU A 467 -19.17 -4.57 -44.17
N SER A 468 -20.09 -4.25 -45.06
CA SER A 468 -19.82 -3.69 -46.40
C SER A 468 -18.63 -4.37 -47.11
N ASN A 469 -17.56 -3.63 -47.43
CA ASN A 469 -16.34 -4.11 -48.08
C ASN A 469 -15.29 -4.69 -47.11
N LYS A 470 -15.55 -4.70 -45.80
CA LYS A 470 -14.60 -5.15 -44.77
C LYS A 470 -14.66 -6.65 -44.47
N GLN A 471 -15.70 -7.35 -44.92
CA GLN A 471 -15.84 -8.82 -44.72
C GLN A 471 -14.64 -9.63 -45.24
N ASN A 472 -14.07 -9.21 -46.38
CA ASN A 472 -12.90 -9.88 -46.98
C ASN A 472 -11.65 -8.99 -46.97
N ALA A 473 -11.64 -7.93 -46.16
CA ALA A 473 -10.44 -7.12 -45.96
C ALA A 473 -9.37 -7.94 -45.22
N PRO A 474 -8.07 -7.69 -45.47
CA PRO A 474 -7.02 -8.23 -44.62
C PRO A 474 -7.28 -7.91 -43.15
N VAL A 475 -7.03 -8.87 -42.28
CA VAL A 475 -7.06 -8.69 -40.82
C VAL A 475 -5.69 -8.93 -40.24
N TYR A 476 -5.27 -8.06 -39.35
CA TYR A 476 -3.97 -8.04 -38.70
C TYR A 476 -4.12 -8.63 -37.31
N VAL A 477 -3.22 -9.55 -36.95
CA VAL A 477 -3.25 -10.29 -35.68
C VAL A 477 -2.10 -9.81 -34.80
N TRP A 478 -2.45 -9.16 -33.69
CA TRP A 478 -1.51 -8.58 -32.73
C TRP A 478 -1.50 -9.40 -31.44
N GLU A 479 -0.34 -9.78 -30.93
CA GLU A 479 -0.17 -10.62 -29.75
C GLU A 479 0.66 -9.93 -28.67
N THR A 480 0.22 -10.05 -27.41
CA THR A 480 1.07 -9.91 -26.22
C THR A 480 1.07 -11.22 -25.45
N ARG A 481 2.26 -11.79 -25.23
CA ARG A 481 2.47 -12.98 -24.40
C ARG A 481 3.80 -12.89 -23.63
N GLY A 482 4.00 -13.79 -22.67
CA GLY A 482 5.26 -13.90 -21.96
C GLY A 482 6.43 -14.36 -22.84
N PRO A 483 7.67 -14.37 -22.30
CA PRO A 483 8.87 -14.71 -23.03
C PRO A 483 8.90 -16.19 -23.47
N ASP A 484 9.52 -16.46 -24.62
CA ASP A 484 10.08 -17.78 -24.88
C ASP A 484 11.37 -17.98 -24.08
N LYS A 485 11.92 -19.19 -24.14
CA LYS A 485 13.14 -19.52 -23.41
C LYS A 485 14.30 -18.59 -23.82
N ASP A 486 14.97 -18.03 -22.83
CA ASP A 486 16.15 -17.16 -22.95
C ASP A 486 15.84 -15.74 -23.53
N GLU A 487 14.57 -15.37 -23.68
CA GLU A 487 14.13 -14.02 -24.05
C GLU A 487 13.94 -13.11 -22.84
N SER A 488 13.96 -11.80 -23.07
CA SER A 488 13.52 -10.80 -22.09
C SER A 488 12.02 -10.95 -21.82
N TYR A 489 11.59 -10.67 -20.59
CA TYR A 489 10.20 -10.88 -20.16
C TYR A 489 9.14 -10.11 -20.97
N ASP A 490 9.57 -9.08 -21.72
CA ASP A 490 8.76 -8.20 -22.54
C ASP A 490 8.95 -8.37 -24.06
N GLU A 491 9.73 -9.36 -24.50
CA GLU A 491 10.10 -9.55 -25.92
C GLU A 491 8.89 -9.72 -26.84
N ASN A 492 7.84 -10.38 -26.35
CA ASN A 492 6.65 -10.74 -27.13
C ASN A 492 5.44 -9.83 -26.86
N TRP A 493 5.66 -8.59 -26.45
CA TRP A 493 4.58 -7.62 -26.20
C TRP A 493 4.19 -6.90 -27.49
N LEU A 494 2.89 -6.72 -27.74
CA LEU A 494 2.26 -6.01 -28.87
C LEU A 494 2.94 -6.21 -30.24
N GLN A 495 3.10 -7.46 -30.64
CA GLN A 495 3.72 -7.85 -31.91
C GLN A 495 2.66 -8.18 -32.97
N ASN A 496 2.84 -7.72 -34.21
CA ASN A 496 2.05 -8.18 -35.36
C ASN A 496 2.57 -9.55 -35.80
N ILE A 497 1.82 -10.61 -35.52
CA ILE A 497 2.28 -11.99 -35.73
C ILE A 497 1.72 -12.63 -37.01
N ASP A 498 0.65 -12.09 -37.59
CA ASP A 498 0.05 -12.63 -38.80
C ASP A 498 -0.84 -11.60 -39.52
N VAL A 499 -1.00 -11.78 -40.83
CA VAL A 499 -1.98 -11.05 -41.66
C VAL A 499 -2.82 -12.07 -42.41
N ILE A 500 -4.08 -12.19 -42.01
CA ILE A 500 -5.01 -13.17 -42.58
C ILE A 500 -5.88 -12.49 -43.64
N THR A 501 -6.01 -13.11 -44.81
CA THR A 501 -7.01 -12.72 -45.80
C THR A 501 -8.24 -13.63 -45.67
N PRO A 502 -9.39 -13.13 -45.18
CA PRO A 502 -10.60 -13.92 -45.04
C PRO A 502 -11.05 -14.51 -46.39
N LYS A 503 -11.65 -15.70 -46.34
CA LYS A 503 -12.29 -16.34 -47.50
C LYS A 503 -13.79 -16.38 -47.27
N GLU A 504 -14.54 -15.70 -48.12
CA GLU A 504 -16.00 -15.58 -47.97
C GLU A 504 -16.40 -15.10 -46.56
N GLY A 505 -15.70 -14.08 -46.06
CA GLY A 505 -15.94 -13.52 -44.73
C GLY A 505 -15.48 -14.40 -43.56
N THR A 506 -14.83 -15.54 -43.81
CA THR A 506 -14.46 -16.52 -42.78
C THR A 506 -12.95 -16.68 -42.63
N TYR A 507 -12.50 -16.78 -41.38
CA TYR A 507 -11.12 -17.10 -41.00
C TYR A 507 -11.05 -17.76 -39.62
N GLU A 508 -9.87 -18.24 -39.24
CA GLU A 508 -9.61 -18.85 -37.92
C GLU A 508 -8.49 -18.10 -37.21
N VAL A 509 -8.54 -18.07 -35.88
CA VAL A 509 -7.50 -17.50 -35.02
C VAL A 509 -7.23 -18.43 -33.85
N GLU A 510 -5.98 -18.45 -33.40
CA GLU A 510 -5.54 -19.14 -32.20
C GLU A 510 -5.13 -18.11 -31.15
N VAL A 511 -5.58 -18.31 -29.90
CA VAL A 511 -5.21 -17.48 -28.75
C VAL A 511 -4.49 -18.38 -27.76
N LYS A 512 -3.18 -18.18 -27.61
CA LYS A 512 -2.30 -19.02 -26.77
C LYS A 512 -2.65 -18.86 -25.28
N PRO A 513 -2.25 -19.81 -24.42
CA PRO A 513 -2.31 -19.64 -22.98
C PRO A 513 -1.66 -18.33 -22.53
N TYR A 514 -2.25 -17.68 -21.53
CA TYR A 514 -1.71 -16.46 -20.91
C TYR A 514 -1.26 -15.41 -21.94
N SER A 515 -2.16 -15.08 -22.88
CA SER A 515 -1.93 -14.07 -23.92
C SER A 515 -3.12 -13.14 -24.13
N ILE A 516 -2.84 -11.96 -24.69
CA ILE A 516 -3.82 -11.04 -25.26
C ILE A 516 -3.63 -11.05 -26.77
N VAL A 517 -4.72 -11.23 -27.53
CA VAL A 517 -4.70 -11.17 -28.98
C VAL A 517 -5.71 -10.15 -29.48
N THR A 518 -5.28 -9.21 -30.31
CA THR A 518 -6.18 -8.27 -31.00
C THR A 518 -6.19 -8.58 -32.49
N ILE A 519 -7.38 -8.76 -33.05
CA ILE A 519 -7.59 -8.87 -34.49
C ILE A 519 -8.24 -7.58 -34.96
N SER A 520 -7.66 -6.91 -35.94
CA SER A 520 -8.23 -5.68 -36.47
C SER A 520 -8.13 -5.62 -37.99
N THR A 521 -9.05 -4.89 -38.60
CA THR A 521 -8.97 -4.49 -40.02
C THR A 521 -8.10 -3.25 -40.24
N LEU A 522 -7.65 -2.60 -39.16
CA LEU A 522 -6.75 -1.46 -39.20
C LEU A 522 -5.29 -1.91 -39.33
N ASP A 523 -4.56 -1.33 -40.29
CA ASP A 523 -3.14 -1.60 -40.54
C ASP A 523 -2.27 -0.63 -39.73
N LYS A 524 -2.30 -0.79 -38.39
CA LYS A 524 -1.63 0.15 -37.47
C LYS A 524 -0.13 0.25 -37.68
N GLU A 525 0.52 -0.83 -38.09
CA GLU A 525 1.95 -0.84 -38.40
C GLU A 525 2.28 0.06 -39.61
N SER A 526 1.38 0.12 -40.60
CA SER A 526 1.54 1.01 -41.75
C SER A 526 1.14 2.47 -41.46
N GLU A 527 0.22 2.69 -40.53
CA GLU A 527 -0.35 4.00 -40.19
C GLU A 527 0.55 4.80 -39.24
N VAL A 528 1.17 4.12 -38.26
CA VAL A 528 1.92 4.73 -37.16
C VAL A 528 3.34 4.18 -37.14
N SER A 529 4.32 5.07 -37.28
CA SER A 529 5.73 4.70 -37.12
C SER A 529 6.01 4.22 -35.69
N ASP A 530 6.80 3.15 -35.56
CA ASP A 530 7.20 2.56 -34.28
C ASP A 530 6.00 2.09 -33.42
N PHE A 531 4.91 1.68 -34.06
CA PHE A 531 3.72 1.15 -33.38
C PHE A 531 4.00 -0.15 -32.62
N THR A 532 4.70 -1.08 -33.26
CA THR A 532 5.12 -2.36 -32.68
C THR A 532 6.04 -2.13 -31.48
N TYR A 533 5.72 -2.73 -30.34
CA TYR A 533 6.53 -2.57 -29.14
C TYR A 533 7.95 -3.09 -29.36
N GLN A 534 8.92 -2.35 -28.83
CA GLN A 534 10.32 -2.74 -28.83
C GLN A 534 10.70 -3.08 -27.39
N SER A 535 11.24 -4.29 -27.17
CA SER A 535 11.70 -4.71 -25.84
C SER A 535 12.65 -3.67 -25.24
N ASN A 536 12.30 -3.22 -24.05
CA ASN A 536 13.10 -2.30 -23.26
C ASN A 536 12.91 -2.64 -21.77
N PRO A 537 13.51 -3.76 -21.31
CA PRO A 537 13.39 -4.19 -19.92
C PRO A 537 13.85 -3.10 -18.97
N VAL A 538 13.10 -2.90 -17.88
CA VAL A 538 13.42 -1.91 -16.85
C VAL A 538 14.84 -2.13 -16.30
N ASP A 539 15.67 -1.08 -16.32
CA ASP A 539 16.98 -1.07 -15.66
C ASP A 539 16.86 -0.47 -14.25
N LEU A 540 16.80 -1.35 -13.25
CA LEU A 540 16.69 -0.94 -11.84
C LEU A 540 17.97 -0.24 -11.32
N THR A 541 19.07 -0.15 -12.08
CA THR A 541 20.26 0.62 -11.65
C THR A 541 20.01 2.12 -11.73
N GLU A 542 19.03 2.55 -12.51
CA GLU A 542 18.62 3.94 -12.62
C GLU A 542 17.82 4.41 -11.40
N ASP A 543 17.26 3.50 -10.60
CA ASP A 543 16.65 3.80 -9.30
C ASP A 543 17.72 4.14 -8.25
N THR A 544 18.26 5.36 -8.31
CA THR A 544 19.27 5.82 -7.36
C THR A 544 18.65 6.42 -6.10
N ILE A 545 19.24 6.08 -4.95
CA ILE A 545 18.85 6.62 -3.65
C ILE A 545 18.98 8.15 -3.58
N MET A 546 18.03 8.81 -2.92
CA MET A 546 18.12 10.25 -2.67
C MET A 546 19.40 10.58 -1.87
N PRO A 547 20.30 11.43 -2.40
CA PRO A 547 21.59 11.68 -1.78
C PRO A 547 21.44 12.53 -0.51
N LEU A 548 22.21 12.19 0.53
CA LEU A 548 22.36 13.04 1.71
C LEU A 548 23.70 13.83 1.67
N PRO A 549 23.77 15.05 2.23
CA PRO A 549 22.67 15.74 2.90
C PRO A 549 21.60 16.24 1.91
N TYR A 550 20.33 16.12 2.30
CA TYR A 550 19.22 16.81 1.65
C TYR A 550 18.90 18.08 2.44
N LYS A 551 18.62 19.17 1.74
CA LYS A 551 18.28 20.47 2.34
C LYS A 551 17.14 21.11 1.58
N ASP A 552 16.23 21.72 2.31
CA ASP A 552 15.18 22.58 1.77
C ASP A 552 14.99 23.78 2.71
N ASN A 553 15.28 24.97 2.20
CA ASN A 553 15.05 26.24 2.89
C ASN A 553 13.77 26.93 2.38
N PHE A 554 12.98 26.27 1.53
CA PHE A 554 11.69 26.72 0.99
C PHE A 554 11.71 28.02 0.16
N GLU A 555 12.87 28.62 -0.07
CA GLU A 555 13.00 29.83 -0.90
C GLU A 555 12.80 29.53 -2.38
N TYR A 556 13.42 28.46 -2.88
CA TYR A 556 13.35 28.02 -4.28
C TYR A 556 13.84 29.05 -5.32
N ASP A 557 14.68 29.99 -4.91
CA ASP A 557 15.27 31.04 -5.78
C ASP A 557 16.09 30.49 -6.96
N ASP A 558 16.53 29.24 -6.88
CA ASP A 558 17.31 28.57 -7.92
C ASP A 558 16.46 28.12 -9.13
N TYR A 559 15.13 28.11 -9.00
CA TYR A 559 14.22 27.72 -10.09
C TYR A 559 13.85 28.93 -10.98
N SER A 560 13.69 28.67 -12.28
CA SER A 560 13.29 29.71 -13.22
C SER A 560 11.88 30.24 -12.96
N ILE A 561 11.67 31.51 -13.30
CA ILE A 561 10.34 32.10 -13.46
C ILE A 561 9.65 31.52 -14.70
N ASP A 562 8.36 31.22 -14.61
CA ASP A 562 7.58 30.68 -15.74
C ASP A 562 7.17 31.77 -16.77
N GLU A 563 6.53 31.35 -17.86
CA GLU A 563 6.08 32.24 -18.93
C GLU A 563 5.03 33.29 -18.50
N LYS A 564 4.33 33.04 -17.38
CA LYS A 564 3.36 33.97 -16.79
C LYS A 564 4.00 34.90 -15.75
N GLY A 565 5.33 34.82 -15.57
CA GLY A 565 6.08 35.67 -14.64
C GLY A 565 6.05 35.19 -13.18
N ARG A 566 5.68 33.93 -12.94
CA ARG A 566 5.53 33.35 -11.59
C ARG A 566 6.76 32.59 -11.14
N ASP A 567 7.10 32.69 -9.86
CA ASP A 567 8.16 31.86 -9.26
C ASP A 567 7.70 30.41 -8.99
N TYR A 568 8.57 29.61 -8.38
CA TYR A 568 8.31 28.19 -8.06
C TYR A 568 7.10 28.02 -7.12
N VAL A 569 7.03 28.83 -6.07
CA VAL A 569 5.97 28.75 -5.06
C VAL A 569 4.64 29.17 -5.67
N GLU A 570 4.63 30.28 -6.42
CA GLU A 570 3.44 30.82 -7.05
C GLU A 570 2.85 29.88 -8.10
N ARG A 571 3.66 29.35 -9.03
CA ARG A 571 3.13 28.48 -10.09
C ARG A 571 2.59 27.14 -9.58
N ARG A 572 3.07 26.69 -8.41
CA ARG A 572 2.64 25.45 -7.73
C ARG A 572 1.61 25.69 -6.63
N GLY A 573 1.07 26.90 -6.52
CA GLY A 573 0.07 27.25 -5.50
C GLY A 573 0.53 27.01 -4.05
N GLY A 574 1.84 27.04 -3.79
CA GLY A 574 2.44 26.74 -2.48
C GLY A 574 2.82 25.27 -2.25
N THR A 575 2.60 24.36 -3.21
CA THR A 575 2.96 22.95 -3.05
C THR A 575 4.49 22.77 -2.95
N PRO A 576 5.03 22.23 -1.83
CA PRO A 576 6.47 22.12 -1.60
C PRO A 576 7.15 21.11 -2.53
N ARG A 577 8.48 21.10 -2.54
CA ARG A 577 9.25 20.06 -3.22
C ARG A 577 9.20 18.74 -2.44
N TYR A 578 8.95 17.62 -3.11
CA TYR A 578 9.04 16.24 -2.58
C TYR A 578 8.16 15.87 -1.37
N THR A 579 7.24 16.73 -0.93
CA THR A 579 6.32 16.40 0.18
C THR A 579 5.08 15.67 -0.31
N THR A 580 4.62 14.67 0.42
CA THR A 580 3.29 14.06 0.18
C THR A 580 2.48 14.07 1.47
N ASP A 581 1.50 14.96 1.53
CA ASP A 581 0.67 15.17 2.71
C ASP A 581 -0.19 13.93 2.98
N GLN A 582 -0.17 13.44 4.21
CA GLN A 582 -0.91 12.26 4.63
C GLN A 582 -2.19 12.63 5.39
N ILE A 583 -2.13 13.70 6.19
CA ILE A 583 -3.28 14.28 6.90
C ILE A 583 -3.10 15.80 6.91
N GLY A 584 -4.18 16.56 6.68
CA GLY A 584 -4.14 18.02 6.57
C GLY A 584 -3.46 18.49 5.29
N ALA A 585 -2.87 19.69 5.32
CA ALA A 585 -2.18 20.27 4.18
C ALA A 585 -0.98 21.12 4.61
N PHE A 586 0.11 21.00 3.86
CA PHE A 586 1.36 21.71 4.07
C PHE A 586 1.71 22.51 2.81
N GLU A 587 1.81 23.83 2.94
CA GLU A 587 2.15 24.73 1.84
C GLU A 587 3.29 25.66 2.23
N VAL A 588 4.15 25.98 1.27
CA VAL A 588 5.10 27.07 1.40
C VAL A 588 4.33 28.39 1.33
N VAL A 589 4.51 29.21 2.36
CA VAL A 589 3.99 30.56 2.45
C VAL A 589 5.12 31.56 2.37
N THR A 590 4.86 32.68 1.72
CA THR A 590 5.78 33.83 1.74
C THR A 590 5.42 34.74 2.91
N LYS A 591 6.39 35.51 3.40
CA LYS A 591 6.18 36.58 4.40
C LYS A 591 5.06 37.55 4.01
N GLU A 592 4.82 37.74 2.71
CA GLU A 592 3.82 38.66 2.15
C GLU A 592 2.42 38.03 2.04
N THR A 593 2.32 36.70 1.99
CA THR A 593 1.06 35.95 2.00
C THR A 593 0.41 35.91 3.39
N LYS A 594 -0.01 37.10 3.87
CA LYS A 594 -0.93 37.38 4.99
C LYS A 594 -1.13 36.23 5.99
N LEU A 595 -0.11 35.97 6.79
CA LEU A 595 -0.36 35.53 8.15
C LEU A 595 -1.01 36.72 8.88
N ASN A 596 -2.22 36.52 9.42
CA ASN A 596 -2.85 37.51 10.31
C ASN A 596 -2.18 37.49 11.71
N ARG A 597 -0.86 37.27 11.75
CA ARG A 597 -0.07 37.24 12.98
C ARG A 597 1.34 37.78 12.77
N ASP A 598 1.92 38.26 13.86
CA ASP A 598 3.31 38.68 13.92
C ASP A 598 4.23 37.45 13.99
N ILE A 599 5.21 37.36 13.09
CA ILE A 599 6.19 36.27 13.10
C ILE A 599 7.49 36.85 13.68
N PRO A 600 7.91 36.42 14.88
CA PRO A 600 9.14 36.87 15.49
C PRO A 600 10.32 36.54 14.58
N ASN A 601 11.21 37.51 14.38
CA ASN A 601 12.40 37.35 13.54
C ASN A 601 12.09 36.77 12.15
N ALA A 602 11.04 37.19 11.45
CA ALA A 602 10.67 36.62 10.15
C ALA A 602 11.69 36.87 9.01
N GLU A 603 12.45 37.97 9.05
CA GLU A 603 13.37 38.35 7.95
C GLU A 603 14.37 37.27 7.55
N PRO A 604 15.06 36.57 8.48
CA PRO A 604 16.02 35.53 8.12
C PRO A 604 15.38 34.22 7.64
N HIS A 605 14.05 34.09 7.74
CA HIS A 605 13.30 32.88 7.41
C HIS A 605 12.52 32.97 6.09
N GLY A 606 12.50 34.13 5.41
CA GLY A 606 11.92 34.32 4.07
C GLY A 606 10.62 33.54 3.79
N ASN A 607 10.71 32.54 2.91
CA ASN A 607 9.64 31.58 2.63
C ASN A 607 9.68 30.41 3.63
N MET A 608 8.51 30.00 4.12
CA MET A 608 8.41 28.99 5.18
C MET A 608 7.36 27.93 4.82
N LEU A 609 7.61 26.69 5.19
CA LEU A 609 6.58 25.64 5.14
C LEU A 609 5.57 25.84 6.29
N MET A 610 4.29 25.69 6.00
CA MET A 610 3.21 25.89 6.96
C MET A 610 2.18 24.77 6.88
N GLN A 611 1.82 24.19 8.03
CA GLN A 611 0.57 23.43 8.14
C GLN A 611 -0.62 24.41 8.04
N LYS A 612 -1.58 24.18 7.13
CA LYS A 612 -2.63 25.17 6.80
C LYS A 612 -3.91 25.06 7.61
N ILE A 613 -4.19 23.92 8.22
CA ILE A 613 -5.51 23.55 8.75
C ILE A 613 -5.58 23.77 10.27
N THR A 614 -6.42 24.71 10.71
CA THR A 614 -6.77 24.94 12.11
C THR A 614 -7.94 24.05 12.56
N PRO A 615 -8.27 23.95 13.87
CA PRO A 615 -9.28 23.00 14.33
C PRO A 615 -10.69 23.26 13.78
N ASP A 616 -11.01 24.52 13.44
CA ASP A 616 -12.25 24.94 12.81
C ASP A 616 -12.31 24.67 11.29
N MET A 617 -11.16 24.35 10.68
CA MET A 617 -11.04 24.06 9.24
C MET A 617 -11.07 22.58 8.90
N ILE A 618 -10.90 21.68 9.89
CA ILE A 618 -10.79 20.23 9.64
C ILE A 618 -11.96 19.78 8.77
N GLY A 619 -11.64 19.27 7.58
CA GLY A 619 -12.61 18.89 6.55
C GLY A 619 -13.66 17.91 7.07
N ALA A 620 -14.77 17.82 6.35
CA ALA A 620 -15.69 16.71 6.47
C ALA A 620 -15.05 15.50 5.77
N GLU A 621 -14.63 14.52 6.58
CA GLU A 621 -13.88 13.35 6.14
C GLU A 621 -14.66 12.45 5.19
N TRP A 622 -13.93 11.67 4.40
CA TRP A 622 -14.47 10.59 3.59
C TRP A 622 -14.83 9.37 4.46
N SER A 623 -15.97 9.48 5.15
CA SER A 623 -16.41 8.53 6.20
C SER A 623 -17.31 7.41 5.70
N VAL A 624 -17.18 7.00 4.44
CA VAL A 624 -18.17 6.11 3.79
C VAL A 624 -18.10 4.65 4.27
N TRP A 625 -16.95 4.22 4.79
CA TRP A 625 -16.68 2.86 5.28
C TRP A 625 -17.14 2.58 6.72
N GLY A 626 -18.33 3.07 7.08
CA GLY A 626 -18.94 2.88 8.40
C GLY A 626 -18.77 4.04 9.37
N GLY A 627 -18.26 5.18 8.91
CA GLY A 627 -18.20 6.43 9.68
C GLY A 627 -19.45 7.30 9.52
N GLU A 628 -19.49 8.40 10.28
CA GLU A 628 -20.55 9.41 10.22
C GLU A 628 -20.18 10.49 9.19
N ASP A 629 -21.13 10.85 8.31
CA ASP A 629 -20.91 11.93 7.34
C ASP A 629 -20.58 13.24 8.07
N GLY A 630 -19.54 13.93 7.59
CA GLY A 630 -19.13 15.18 8.19
C GLY A 630 -18.25 15.05 9.42
N SER A 631 -17.85 13.84 9.80
CA SER A 631 -16.87 13.65 10.86
C SER A 631 -15.57 14.40 10.53
N ALA A 632 -14.82 14.78 11.56
CA ALA A 632 -13.51 15.40 11.42
C ALA A 632 -12.46 14.33 11.72
N ALA A 633 -11.31 14.35 11.03
CA ALA A 633 -10.22 13.43 11.35
C ALA A 633 -9.85 13.49 12.83
N ASP A 634 -9.78 12.33 13.47
CA ASP A 634 -9.35 12.16 14.86
C ASP A 634 -7.82 12.06 15.01
N VAL A 635 -7.12 11.99 13.88
CA VAL A 635 -5.65 12.02 13.78
C VAL A 635 -5.12 13.38 13.34
N ASN A 636 -3.84 13.63 13.59
CA ASN A 636 -3.21 14.93 13.37
C ASN A 636 -2.41 15.06 12.05
N PRO A 637 -2.23 16.30 11.57
CA PRO A 637 -1.50 16.62 10.35
C PRO A 637 -0.07 16.12 10.29
N HIS A 638 0.28 15.48 9.17
CA HIS A 638 1.67 15.18 8.84
C HIS A 638 1.86 15.02 7.33
N THR A 639 3.10 15.27 6.89
CA THR A 639 3.59 15.06 5.54
C THR A 639 4.86 14.22 5.58
N VAL A 640 5.11 13.44 4.54
CA VAL A 640 6.29 12.58 4.44
C VAL A 640 7.15 12.99 3.25
N LEU A 641 8.47 12.79 3.36
CA LEU A 641 9.40 13.04 2.27
C LEU A 641 10.67 12.20 2.34
N GLY A 642 11.31 12.04 1.19
CA GLY A 642 12.61 11.43 1.05
C GLY A 642 12.56 9.94 0.70
N ASP A 643 13.65 9.24 0.99
CA ASP A 643 13.85 7.88 0.51
C ASP A 643 13.76 6.85 1.63
N PHE A 644 12.93 5.82 1.45
CA PHE A 644 12.79 4.73 2.42
C PHE A 644 14.03 3.84 2.56
N ARG A 645 15.03 4.01 1.70
CA ARG A 645 16.34 3.35 1.76
C ARG A 645 17.31 4.05 2.70
N TRP A 646 16.90 5.14 3.36
CA TRP A 646 17.75 5.78 4.36
C TRP A 646 17.81 4.98 5.67
N VAL A 647 19.01 4.67 6.16
CA VAL A 647 19.21 3.83 7.36
C VAL A 647 19.70 4.59 8.59
N ASN A 648 20.70 5.47 8.43
CA ASN A 648 21.27 6.26 9.53
C ASN A 648 21.38 7.72 9.12
N TYR A 649 20.65 8.59 9.81
CA TYR A 649 20.60 10.02 9.50
C TYR A 649 20.09 10.81 10.69
N LYS A 650 20.30 12.13 10.63
CA LYS A 650 19.71 13.10 11.53
C LYS A 650 18.83 14.05 10.72
N ALA A 651 17.54 14.09 11.03
CA ALA A 651 16.62 15.06 10.45
C ALA A 651 16.48 16.25 11.40
N SER A 652 16.40 17.46 10.86
CA SER A 652 16.23 18.69 11.63
C SER A 652 15.54 19.78 10.84
N PHE A 653 14.87 20.68 11.53
CA PHE A 653 14.31 21.91 10.97
C PHE A 653 14.15 22.94 12.09
N ASP A 654 14.04 24.21 11.70
CA ASP A 654 13.55 25.27 12.56
C ASP A 654 12.02 25.23 12.60
N PHE A 655 11.42 25.53 13.74
CA PHE A 655 9.98 25.60 13.88
C PHE A 655 9.51 26.76 14.75
N LEU A 656 8.29 27.22 14.48
CA LEU A 656 7.55 28.17 15.31
C LEU A 656 6.12 27.68 15.49
N LEU A 657 5.73 27.44 16.74
CA LEU A 657 4.38 27.02 17.09
C LEU A 657 3.38 28.16 16.91
N ASP A 658 2.17 27.81 16.48
CA ASP A 658 1.06 28.77 16.37
C ASP A 658 0.47 29.06 17.75
N THR A 659 0.63 30.28 18.25
CA THR A 659 0.06 30.70 19.53
C THR A 659 -1.13 31.65 19.41
N ASP A 660 -1.55 31.96 18.17
CA ASP A 660 -2.69 32.84 17.89
C ASP A 660 -3.98 32.06 17.68
N THR A 661 -3.90 30.85 17.16
CA THR A 661 -5.05 29.94 17.11
C THR A 661 -5.40 29.47 18.52
N GLN A 662 -6.65 29.69 18.92
CA GLN A 662 -7.13 29.26 20.24
C GLN A 662 -7.06 27.73 20.36
N GLN A 663 -6.41 27.26 21.42
CA GLN A 663 -6.36 25.84 21.71
C GLN A 663 -7.76 25.29 21.99
N VAL A 664 -8.10 24.18 21.33
CA VAL A 664 -9.37 23.46 21.48
C VAL A 664 -9.14 22.21 22.33
N GLU A 665 -10.08 21.89 23.22
CA GLU A 665 -10.04 20.69 24.04
C GLU A 665 -9.91 19.44 23.14
N GLY A 666 -9.02 18.51 23.49
CA GLY A 666 -8.73 17.32 22.68
C GLY A 666 -7.86 17.56 21.43
N ARG A 667 -7.45 18.80 21.15
CA ARG A 667 -6.52 19.14 20.07
C ARG A 667 -5.27 19.80 20.63
N GLU A 668 -4.21 19.03 20.83
CA GLU A 668 -2.97 19.55 21.38
C GLU A 668 -2.14 20.28 20.33
N ASN A 669 -1.49 21.36 20.75
CA ASN A 669 -0.59 22.13 19.90
C ASN A 669 0.85 21.67 20.11
N TYR A 670 1.42 21.06 19.08
CA TYR A 670 2.77 20.53 19.08
C TYR A 670 3.38 20.56 17.69
N VAL A 671 4.69 20.40 17.66
CA VAL A 671 5.48 20.06 16.47
C VAL A 671 5.94 18.61 16.55
N LEU A 672 6.03 17.93 15.41
CA LEU A 672 6.44 16.53 15.29
C LEU A 672 7.52 16.36 14.23
N ILE A 673 8.53 15.55 14.56
CA ILE A 673 9.50 15.00 13.62
C ILE A 673 9.50 13.48 13.73
N GLY A 674 9.29 12.79 12.61
CA GLY A 674 9.23 11.34 12.51
C GLY A 674 10.38 10.78 11.68
N LEU A 675 10.88 9.60 12.05
CA LEU A 675 11.97 8.90 11.37
C LEU A 675 11.54 7.48 10.98
N ARG A 676 12.15 7.00 9.90
CA ARG A 676 12.00 5.64 9.36
C ARG A 676 10.59 5.29 8.89
N GLN A 677 9.88 6.26 8.31
CA GLN A 677 8.56 6.00 7.72
C GLN A 677 8.69 5.07 6.50
N VAL A 678 7.88 4.00 6.47
CA VAL A 678 7.91 2.97 5.40
C VAL A 678 6.53 2.56 4.89
N LYS A 679 5.46 2.85 5.63
CA LYS A 679 4.07 2.61 5.22
C LYS A 679 3.15 3.69 5.77
N SER A 680 2.05 3.97 5.09
CA SER A 680 1.00 4.86 5.60
C SER A 680 0.20 4.18 6.72
N ALA A 681 -0.40 4.98 7.59
CA ALA A 681 -1.31 4.53 8.63
C ALA A 681 -2.24 5.69 9.02
N TRP A 682 -3.44 5.36 9.50
CA TRP A 682 -4.35 6.34 10.11
C TRP A 682 -3.87 6.67 11.52
N SER A 683 -2.88 7.55 11.62
CA SER A 683 -2.24 7.98 12.87
C SER A 683 -1.69 9.41 12.75
N ASP A 684 -1.37 10.03 13.88
CA ASP A 684 -0.74 11.36 13.94
C ASP A 684 0.60 11.45 13.21
N SER A 685 1.25 10.32 13.01
CA SER A 685 2.39 10.13 12.12
C SER A 685 2.45 8.67 11.75
N SER A 686 2.63 8.39 10.46
CA SER A 686 2.87 7.04 9.96
C SER A 686 4.32 6.57 10.15
N ALA A 687 5.21 7.41 10.69
CA ALA A 687 6.56 7.02 11.06
C ALA A 687 6.57 6.16 12.33
N PRO A 688 7.39 5.09 12.40
CA PRO A 688 7.49 4.24 13.57
C PRO A 688 8.12 4.96 14.76
N TYR A 689 9.04 5.90 14.54
CA TYR A 689 9.68 6.67 15.61
C TYR A 689 9.34 8.15 15.48
N ASN A 690 8.84 8.76 16.55
CA ASN A 690 8.45 10.17 16.53
C ASN A 690 8.97 10.91 17.75
N ALA A 691 9.33 12.17 17.56
CA ALA A 691 9.55 13.11 18.65
C ALA A 691 8.54 14.25 18.57
N ARG A 692 7.95 14.62 19.70
CA ARG A 692 7.00 15.73 19.81
C ARG A 692 7.49 16.76 20.82
N ILE A 693 7.26 18.04 20.52
CA ILE A 693 7.41 19.14 21.47
C ILE A 693 6.12 19.94 21.50
N TYR A 694 5.52 20.02 22.68
CA TYR A 694 4.24 20.67 22.92
C TYR A 694 4.41 22.14 23.29
N ALA A 695 3.37 22.93 23.04
CA ALA A 695 3.36 24.36 23.36
C ALA A 695 3.56 24.66 24.87
N ASP A 696 3.24 23.73 25.76
CA ASP A 696 3.46 23.84 27.21
C ASP A 696 4.88 23.44 27.66
N GLY A 697 5.74 23.04 26.71
CA GLY A 697 7.11 22.59 26.96
C GLY A 697 7.24 21.10 27.28
N ARG A 698 6.17 20.31 27.25
CA ARG A 698 6.30 18.85 27.29
C ARG A 698 7.02 18.34 26.04
N TYR A 699 7.75 17.23 26.18
CA TYR A 699 8.27 16.48 25.04
C TYR A 699 7.97 14.99 25.21
N GLU A 700 7.90 14.28 24.09
CA GLU A 700 7.72 12.84 24.05
C GLU A 700 8.53 12.20 22.91
N LEU A 701 9.07 11.01 23.18
CA LEU A 701 9.64 10.11 22.18
C LEU A 701 8.77 8.87 22.08
N TRP A 702 8.37 8.52 20.86
CA TRP A 702 7.42 7.46 20.57
C TRP A 702 8.04 6.36 19.70
N LYS A 703 7.65 5.10 19.95
CA LYS A 703 7.88 3.92 19.12
C LYS A 703 6.54 3.24 18.85
N LEU A 704 6.16 3.13 17.57
CA LEU A 704 4.93 2.45 17.10
C LEU A 704 3.66 2.83 17.90
N GLY A 705 3.47 4.13 18.15
CA GLY A 705 2.30 4.62 18.89
C GLY A 705 2.38 4.45 20.41
N ASN A 706 3.54 4.07 20.97
CA ASN A 706 3.78 4.04 22.42
C ASN A 706 4.84 5.07 22.82
N ILE A 707 4.68 5.71 23.98
CA ILE A 707 5.67 6.63 24.55
C ILE A 707 6.79 5.83 25.20
N GLU A 708 8.02 5.99 24.71
CA GLU A 708 9.24 5.42 25.27
C GLU A 708 9.90 6.36 26.29
N LYS A 709 9.85 7.68 26.02
CA LYS A 709 10.34 8.73 26.92
C LYS A 709 9.41 9.93 26.90
N SER A 710 9.32 10.63 28.02
CA SER A 710 8.64 11.91 28.12
C SER A 710 9.24 12.78 29.22
N GLY A 711 9.03 14.09 29.11
CA GLY A 711 9.49 15.04 30.12
C GLY A 711 9.00 16.46 29.84
N THR A 712 9.60 17.44 30.52
CA THR A 712 9.27 18.86 30.37
C THR A 712 10.53 19.70 30.27
N LEU A 713 10.57 20.56 29.25
CA LEU A 713 11.66 21.48 28.95
C LEU A 713 11.59 22.69 29.89
N LYS A 714 12.66 22.92 30.64
CA LYS A 714 12.72 24.05 31.57
C LYS A 714 12.95 25.36 30.81
N GLY A 715 12.00 26.28 30.91
CA GLY A 715 12.11 27.62 30.32
C GLY A 715 11.89 27.66 28.80
N PHE A 716 11.20 26.66 28.25
CA PHE A 716 10.79 26.65 26.84
C PHE A 716 9.87 27.85 26.54
N ASN A 717 10.10 28.53 25.42
CA ASN A 717 9.32 29.68 24.99
C ASN A 717 8.66 29.38 23.64
N ASN A 718 7.39 28.96 23.68
CA ASN A 718 6.62 28.60 22.48
C ASN A 718 6.33 29.76 21.51
N LYS A 719 6.79 30.98 21.80
CA LYS A 719 6.66 32.17 20.95
C LYS A 719 7.95 32.52 20.22
N GLU A 720 8.99 31.69 20.29
CA GLU A 720 10.25 31.91 19.60
C GLU A 720 10.52 30.75 18.63
N TRP A 721 11.36 31.03 17.63
CA TRP A 721 11.89 29.99 16.75
C TRP A 721 12.82 29.08 17.53
N HIS A 722 12.67 27.79 17.32
CA HIS A 722 13.49 26.74 17.91
C HIS A 722 14.00 25.79 16.84
N HIS A 723 15.17 25.17 17.07
CA HIS A 723 15.76 24.19 16.17
C HIS A 723 15.55 22.77 16.69
N LEU A 724 14.68 22.00 16.05
CA LEU A 724 14.38 20.62 16.41
C LEU A 724 15.23 19.66 15.59
N ALA A 725 15.80 18.63 16.22
CA ALA A 725 16.43 17.54 15.48
C ALA A 725 16.19 16.17 16.13
N PHE A 726 16.06 15.14 15.30
CA PHE A 726 15.91 13.76 15.73
C PHE A 726 16.86 12.85 14.93
N GLU A 727 17.71 12.12 15.64
CA GLU A 727 18.76 11.27 15.06
C GLU A 727 18.37 9.80 15.17
N ALA A 728 18.42 9.08 14.04
CA ALA A 728 18.36 7.63 13.98
C ALA A 728 19.76 7.09 13.71
N LYS A 729 20.38 6.48 14.72
CA LYS A 729 21.73 5.92 14.68
C LYS A 729 21.68 4.45 15.08
N GLU A 730 21.67 3.57 14.10
CA GLU A 730 21.32 2.15 14.25
C GLU A 730 19.99 2.04 14.99
N ASN A 731 19.94 1.37 16.13
CA ASN A 731 18.71 1.26 16.93
C ASN A 731 18.63 2.29 18.06
N ASN A 732 19.51 3.29 18.09
CA ASN A 732 19.46 4.38 19.06
C ASN A 732 18.83 5.64 18.45
N PHE A 733 17.89 6.23 19.18
CA PHE A 733 17.14 7.40 18.77
C PHE A 733 17.38 8.55 19.75
N THR A 734 17.78 9.72 19.26
CA THR A 734 18.21 10.84 20.12
C THR A 734 17.57 12.15 19.68
N LEU A 735 16.84 12.78 20.61
CA LEU A 735 16.17 14.06 20.42
C LEU A 735 17.08 15.22 20.83
N TYR A 736 17.10 16.26 20.01
CA TYR A 736 17.80 17.51 20.28
C TYR A 736 16.85 18.71 20.11
N LEU A 737 17.04 19.73 20.95
CA LEU A 737 16.43 21.04 20.80
C LEU A 737 17.50 22.11 20.97
N ASP A 738 17.56 23.06 20.04
CA ASP A 738 18.52 24.17 20.03
C ASP A 738 19.98 23.68 20.17
N GLY A 739 20.28 22.56 19.52
CA GLY A 739 21.59 21.91 19.51
C GLY A 739 21.94 21.12 20.78
N LYS A 740 21.06 21.05 21.78
CA LYS A 740 21.26 20.28 23.01
C LYS A 740 20.49 18.97 22.96
N GLU A 741 21.13 17.89 23.36
CA GLU A 741 20.46 16.60 23.58
C GLU A 741 19.43 16.74 24.72
N ILE A 742 18.21 16.28 24.46
CA ILE A 742 17.09 16.29 25.40
C ILE A 742 16.92 14.93 26.05
N ASP A 743 16.80 13.88 25.23
CA ASP A 743 16.59 12.50 25.68
C ASP A 743 16.94 11.50 24.56
N SER A 744 17.08 10.23 24.93
CA SER A 744 17.31 9.13 23.99
C SER A 744 16.73 7.81 24.49
N PHE A 745 16.46 6.90 23.54
CA PHE A 745 16.14 5.51 23.84
C PHE A 745 16.72 4.58 22.79
N ILE A 746 16.89 3.32 23.18
CA ILE A 746 17.34 2.23 22.31
C ILE A 746 16.14 1.34 22.01
N ASP A 747 15.91 1.07 20.75
CA ASP A 747 14.99 0.02 20.32
C ASP A 747 15.72 -1.33 20.31
N GLU A 748 15.60 -2.08 21.41
CA GLU A 748 16.28 -3.38 21.55
C GLU A 748 15.82 -4.41 20.51
N ASP A 749 14.61 -4.26 19.97
CA ASP A 749 14.07 -5.15 18.93
C ASP A 749 14.53 -4.79 17.51
N ALA A 750 15.22 -3.64 17.35
CA ALA A 750 15.59 -3.06 16.06
C ALA A 750 14.40 -3.04 15.07
N THR A 751 13.25 -2.58 15.53
CA THR A 751 11.93 -2.84 14.92
C THR A 751 11.81 -2.35 13.49
N VAL A 752 12.30 -1.14 13.18
CA VAL A 752 12.39 -0.62 11.81
C VAL A 752 13.75 0.07 11.65
N MET A 753 14.53 -0.35 10.66
CA MET A 753 15.94 0.03 10.53
C MET A 753 16.24 0.90 9.31
N ALA A 754 15.25 1.16 8.46
CA ALA A 754 15.33 2.04 7.30
C ALA A 754 14.01 2.78 7.11
N GLY A 755 14.03 3.97 6.50
CA GLY A 755 12.82 4.67 6.10
C GLY A 755 12.97 6.20 6.02
N ARG A 756 11.90 6.84 5.53
CA ARG A 756 11.76 8.28 5.26
C ARG A 756 11.61 9.13 6.52
N VAL A 757 11.56 10.45 6.32
CA VAL A 757 11.21 11.43 7.35
C VAL A 757 9.73 11.79 7.27
N ALA A 758 9.12 12.05 8.42
CA ALA A 758 7.82 12.70 8.53
C ALA A 758 7.96 14.04 9.26
N ILE A 759 7.21 15.04 8.82
CA ILE A 759 7.07 16.35 9.48
C ILE A 759 5.60 16.51 9.83
N GLY A 760 5.29 16.93 11.05
CA GLY A 760 3.90 17.07 11.48
C GLY A 760 3.69 18.09 12.56
N SER A 761 2.42 18.32 12.89
CA SER A 761 1.97 19.17 13.98
C SER A 761 0.56 18.79 14.40
N GLY A 762 0.04 19.39 15.47
CA GLY A 762 -1.41 19.47 15.65
C GLY A 762 -2.07 20.32 14.54
N TYR A 763 -3.41 20.42 14.57
CA TYR A 763 -4.18 21.32 13.68
C TYR A 763 -4.00 22.79 14.06
N TYR A 764 -2.80 23.31 13.86
CA TYR A 764 -2.35 24.63 14.22
C TYR A 764 -1.37 25.08 13.14
N GLN A 765 -1.35 26.38 12.82
CA GLN A 765 -0.52 26.90 11.72
C GLN A 765 0.96 27.01 12.09
N THR A 766 1.54 25.89 12.52
CA THR A 766 2.96 25.74 12.85
C THR A 766 3.78 25.96 11.59
N LEU A 767 4.81 26.78 11.74
CA LEU A 767 5.78 27.10 10.68
C LEU A 767 7.02 26.22 10.83
N PHE A 768 7.60 25.89 9.70
CA PHE A 768 8.82 25.10 9.57
C PHE A 768 9.75 25.79 8.57
N ASP A 769 11.05 25.75 8.82
CA ASP A 769 12.06 26.29 7.92
C ASP A 769 13.39 25.52 8.06
N ASN A 770 14.31 25.68 7.11
CA ASN A 770 15.67 25.12 7.13
C ASN A 770 15.69 23.60 7.36
N LEU A 771 14.89 22.86 6.59
CA LEU A 771 14.85 21.40 6.65
C LEU A 771 16.18 20.80 6.20
N HIS A 772 16.74 19.94 7.03
CA HIS A 772 18.03 19.28 6.82
C HIS A 772 17.95 17.80 7.19
N ILE A 773 18.48 16.95 6.31
CA ILE A 773 18.66 15.52 6.58
C ILE A 773 20.14 15.23 6.36
N ASP A 774 20.87 15.01 7.45
CA ASP A 774 22.32 14.89 7.46
C ASP A 774 22.80 13.44 7.62
N LYS A 775 23.92 13.14 6.96
CA LYS A 775 24.68 11.90 7.13
C LYS A 775 25.30 11.83 8.54
N LEU A 776 25.30 10.64 9.14
CA LEU A 776 26.03 10.40 10.38
C LEU A 776 27.48 10.00 10.11
N LYS A 777 28.41 10.60 10.85
CA LYS A 777 29.84 10.31 10.68
C LYS A 777 30.15 8.85 11.02
N ARG A 778 30.76 8.12 10.08
CA ARG A 778 31.13 6.67 10.17
C ARG A 778 29.98 5.67 10.13
N TYR A 779 28.76 6.13 9.82
CA TYR A 779 27.62 5.25 9.57
C TYR A 779 27.18 5.49 8.15
N THR A 780 26.92 4.41 7.42
CA THR A 780 26.30 4.57 6.10
C THR A 780 24.86 5.00 6.29
N TYR A 781 24.36 5.82 5.36
CA TYR A 781 22.96 6.23 5.31
C TYR A 781 22.19 5.45 4.26
N THR A 782 22.85 4.63 3.43
CA THR A 782 22.25 3.97 2.26
C THR A 782 21.94 2.50 2.51
N SER A 783 20.84 2.04 1.93
CA SER A 783 20.59 0.62 1.67
C SER A 783 20.07 0.40 0.25
N GLU A 784 20.25 -0.80 -0.29
CA GLU A 784 19.50 -1.30 -1.44
C GLU A 784 18.29 -2.09 -0.92
N LYS A 785 17.13 -1.98 -1.57
CA LYS A 785 15.92 -2.73 -1.19
C LYS A 785 15.59 -3.78 -2.22
N TYR A 786 15.34 -5.00 -1.74
CA TYR A 786 14.91 -6.12 -2.58
C TYR A 786 13.56 -6.64 -2.12
N ASP A 787 12.68 -6.85 -3.08
CA ASP A 787 11.37 -7.45 -2.88
C ASP A 787 11.47 -8.98 -2.73
N ASN A 788 10.54 -9.60 -2.00
CA ASN A 788 10.49 -11.06 -1.91
C ASN A 788 10.30 -11.74 -3.28
N ALA A 789 9.65 -11.08 -4.24
CA ALA A 789 9.42 -11.58 -5.59
C ALA A 789 10.63 -11.42 -6.53
N GLN A 790 11.70 -10.77 -6.09
CA GLN A 790 13.02 -10.81 -6.73
C GLN A 790 13.80 -12.08 -6.37
N GLY A 791 13.09 -13.21 -6.23
CA GLY A 791 13.66 -14.51 -5.92
C GLY A 791 13.13 -15.62 -6.81
N LYS A 792 13.75 -16.78 -6.74
CA LYS A 792 13.35 -17.97 -7.53
C LYS A 792 13.31 -19.20 -6.64
N LYS A 793 12.36 -20.10 -6.89
CA LYS A 793 12.32 -21.41 -6.24
C LYS A 793 13.39 -22.32 -6.87
N MET A 794 14.24 -22.93 -6.05
CA MET A 794 15.37 -23.76 -6.46
C MET A 794 15.24 -25.18 -5.89
N ASN A 795 15.82 -26.16 -6.57
CA ASN A 795 15.72 -27.56 -6.16
C ASN A 795 16.80 -27.98 -5.15
N SER A 796 17.91 -27.24 -5.05
CA SER A 796 19.03 -27.58 -4.18
C SER A 796 19.83 -26.36 -3.69
N GLU A 797 20.54 -26.52 -2.56
CA GLU A 797 21.47 -25.49 -2.06
C GLU A 797 22.64 -25.25 -3.01
N GLU A 798 23.11 -26.28 -3.73
CA GLU A 798 24.21 -26.15 -4.70
C GLU A 798 23.83 -25.23 -5.86
N GLU A 799 22.63 -25.41 -6.40
CA GLU A 799 22.06 -24.54 -7.44
C GLU A 799 21.93 -23.10 -6.93
N ALA A 800 21.31 -22.92 -5.76
CA ALA A 800 21.10 -21.61 -5.13
C ALA A 800 22.41 -20.85 -4.86
N LEU A 801 23.47 -21.54 -4.42
CA LEU A 801 24.80 -20.93 -4.18
C LEU A 801 25.58 -20.61 -5.47
N SER A 802 25.21 -21.24 -6.58
CA SER A 802 25.81 -21.01 -7.89
C SER A 802 25.16 -19.86 -8.67
N GLN A 803 23.93 -19.50 -8.31
CA GLN A 803 23.17 -18.39 -8.87
C GLN A 803 23.87 -17.05 -8.58
N LYS A 804 24.06 -16.24 -9.62
CA LYS A 804 24.74 -14.92 -9.53
C LYS A 804 23.93 -13.79 -10.18
N ASP A 805 22.64 -14.00 -10.38
CA ASP A 805 21.71 -12.97 -10.85
C ASP A 805 21.62 -11.85 -9.81
N LYS A 806 22.13 -10.67 -10.17
CA LYS A 806 22.13 -9.50 -9.27
C LYS A 806 20.74 -8.89 -9.11
N TRP A 807 19.85 -9.14 -10.07
CA TRP A 807 18.50 -8.60 -10.10
C TRP A 807 17.51 -9.47 -9.35
N ASN A 808 17.76 -10.78 -9.35
CA ASN A 808 16.99 -11.77 -8.61
C ASN A 808 17.91 -12.58 -7.67
N PRO A 809 18.49 -11.93 -6.64
CA PRO A 809 19.55 -12.53 -5.83
C PRO A 809 19.04 -13.59 -4.85
N ILE A 810 17.73 -13.78 -4.72
CA ILE A 810 17.10 -14.61 -3.69
C ILE A 810 16.76 -15.99 -4.26
N SER A 811 17.13 -17.03 -3.52
CA SER A 811 16.80 -18.42 -3.84
C SER A 811 16.04 -19.05 -2.68
N TYR A 812 14.87 -19.62 -2.98
CA TYR A 812 14.02 -20.30 -2.02
C TYR A 812 14.10 -21.81 -2.23
N ILE A 813 14.42 -22.55 -1.17
CA ILE A 813 14.54 -24.01 -1.17
C ILE A 813 13.54 -24.57 -0.16
N GLY A 814 12.85 -25.65 -0.51
CA GLY A 814 11.84 -26.27 0.33
C GLY A 814 10.44 -25.69 0.11
N ASP A 815 9.59 -25.81 1.13
CA ASP A 815 8.16 -25.55 1.05
C ASP A 815 7.82 -24.06 1.27
N TRP A 816 8.20 -23.24 0.29
CA TRP A 816 7.84 -21.82 0.29
C TRP A 816 6.57 -21.53 -0.52
N GLU A 817 5.68 -20.75 0.07
CA GLU A 817 4.45 -20.25 -0.53
C GLU A 817 4.62 -18.77 -0.92
N PHE A 818 4.28 -18.44 -2.18
CA PHE A 818 4.17 -17.06 -2.63
C PHE A 818 2.74 -16.60 -2.46
N LEU A 819 2.56 -15.40 -1.90
CA LEU A 819 1.25 -14.82 -1.62
C LEU A 819 1.18 -13.41 -2.18
N GLN A 820 0.12 -13.13 -2.92
CA GLN A 820 -0.32 -11.76 -3.17
C GLN A 820 -1.08 -11.25 -1.93
N SER A 821 -0.73 -10.07 -1.45
CA SER A 821 -1.17 -9.54 -0.15
C SER A 821 -1.67 -8.09 -0.23
N GLY A 822 -1.99 -7.51 0.92
CA GLY A 822 -2.45 -6.12 1.05
C GLY A 822 -1.32 -5.09 0.99
N TYR A 823 -1.70 -3.81 0.87
CA TYR A 823 -0.78 -2.67 0.73
C TYR A 823 0.20 -2.47 1.89
N GLY A 824 -0.08 -3.05 3.05
CA GLY A 824 0.83 -3.04 4.20
C GLY A 824 2.18 -3.69 3.89
N HIS A 825 2.24 -4.58 2.90
CA HIS A 825 3.42 -5.34 2.50
C HIS A 825 4.14 -4.72 1.28
N PHE A 826 5.41 -5.04 1.12
CA PHE A 826 6.27 -4.58 0.03
C PHE A 826 5.79 -5.17 -1.27
N ASN A 827 5.55 -4.26 -2.21
CA ASN A 827 4.94 -4.53 -3.49
C ASN A 827 3.72 -5.48 -3.47
N ARG A 828 2.98 -5.52 -2.34
CA ARG A 828 1.83 -6.42 -2.13
C ARG A 828 2.16 -7.90 -2.32
N THR A 829 3.38 -8.29 -1.98
CA THR A 829 3.85 -9.68 -2.10
C THR A 829 4.43 -10.18 -0.78
N LEU A 830 4.38 -11.48 -0.58
CA LEU A 830 4.98 -12.16 0.57
C LEU A 830 5.50 -13.55 0.17
N MET A 831 6.51 -14.01 0.89
CA MET A 831 6.99 -15.38 0.87
C MET A 831 6.89 -16.00 2.26
N ARG A 832 6.25 -17.16 2.39
CA ARG A 832 6.00 -17.82 3.67
C ARG A 832 6.59 -19.23 3.66
N ALA A 833 7.29 -19.59 4.73
CA ALA A 833 7.72 -20.95 5.01
C ALA A 833 7.34 -21.33 6.44
N GLY A 834 6.54 -22.39 6.58
CA GLY A 834 6.08 -22.92 7.86
C GLY A 834 6.67 -24.28 8.17
N THR A 835 6.80 -24.60 9.45
CA THR A 835 7.21 -25.92 9.94
C THR A 835 6.22 -26.39 11.01
N GLU A 836 6.09 -27.70 11.18
CA GLU A 836 5.30 -28.26 12.29
C GLU A 836 6.06 -28.27 13.63
N ILE A 837 7.33 -27.86 13.63
CA ILE A 837 8.17 -27.82 14.83
C ILE A 837 7.74 -26.58 15.63
N PRO A 838 7.32 -26.73 16.91
CA PRO A 838 6.94 -25.58 17.72
C PRO A 838 8.18 -24.75 18.08
N VAL A 839 8.04 -23.43 18.02
CA VAL A 839 9.08 -22.43 18.33
C VAL A 839 9.50 -22.45 19.79
N TRP A 840 8.63 -22.96 20.65
CA TRP A 840 8.80 -22.92 22.08
C TRP A 840 8.09 -24.10 22.72
N ASN A 841 8.75 -24.74 23.69
CA ASN A 841 8.21 -25.87 24.44
C ASN A 841 7.76 -25.47 25.85
N GLY A 842 7.19 -24.27 25.97
CA GLY A 842 6.59 -23.86 27.21
C GLY A 842 5.08 -24.04 27.25
N VAL A 843 4.50 -23.66 28.37
CA VAL A 843 3.07 -23.81 28.60
C VAL A 843 2.40 -22.44 28.51
N THR A 844 1.52 -22.26 27.53
CA THR A 844 0.60 -21.12 27.50
C THR A 844 -0.59 -21.41 28.40
N ILE A 845 -0.84 -20.51 29.34
CA ILE A 845 -1.99 -20.54 30.24
C ILE A 845 -2.83 -19.33 29.87
N THR A 846 -3.99 -19.55 29.27
CA THR A 846 -4.90 -18.48 28.86
C THR A 846 -5.87 -18.13 30.00
N HIS A 847 -6.58 -17.01 29.86
CA HIS A 847 -7.64 -16.63 30.79
C HIS A 847 -8.77 -17.66 30.90
N GLN A 848 -8.86 -18.57 29.93
CA GLN A 848 -9.85 -19.66 29.86
C GLN A 848 -9.39 -20.95 30.57
N ASP A 849 -8.12 -21.06 30.95
CA ASP A 849 -7.56 -22.24 31.64
C ASP A 849 -7.86 -22.22 33.14
N ILE A 850 -9.15 -22.20 33.48
CA ILE A 850 -9.64 -21.99 34.86
C ILE A 850 -9.32 -23.20 35.74
N ALA A 851 -8.68 -22.94 36.88
CA ALA A 851 -8.39 -23.90 37.92
C ALA A 851 -9.67 -24.38 38.63
N LYS A 852 -9.78 -25.68 38.92
CA LYS A 852 -10.91 -26.21 39.72
C LYS A 852 -10.72 -25.92 41.21
N GLN A 853 -9.47 -25.77 41.62
CA GLN A 853 -9.05 -25.45 42.99
C GLN A 853 -7.77 -24.61 42.93
N GLN A 854 -7.54 -23.78 43.93
CA GLN A 854 -6.32 -22.97 44.03
C GLN A 854 -5.07 -23.87 44.01
N GLY A 855 -4.08 -23.50 43.20
CA GLY A 855 -2.81 -24.24 43.07
C GLY A 855 -2.81 -25.40 42.06
N ASP A 856 -3.86 -25.57 41.25
CA ASP A 856 -3.79 -26.45 40.06
C ASP A 856 -2.68 -25.98 39.12
N LEU A 857 -1.80 -26.89 38.69
CA LEU A 857 -0.66 -26.57 37.85
C LEU A 857 -1.12 -26.13 36.44
N ASN A 858 -0.49 -25.08 35.95
CA ASN A 858 -0.71 -24.45 34.64
C ASN A 858 -2.17 -24.03 34.39
N LYS A 859 -2.80 -23.51 35.44
CA LYS A 859 -4.17 -22.99 35.41
C LYS A 859 -4.27 -21.69 36.20
N VAL A 860 -5.23 -20.86 35.83
CA VAL A 860 -5.52 -19.61 36.52
C VAL A 860 -6.65 -19.79 37.55
N TYR A 861 -6.38 -19.40 38.79
CA TYR A 861 -7.37 -19.34 39.86
C TYR A 861 -7.74 -17.88 40.12
N TYR A 862 -8.98 -17.50 39.85
CA TYR A 862 -9.49 -16.16 40.12
C TYR A 862 -10.06 -16.07 41.54
N GLN A 863 -9.69 -15.00 42.25
CA GLN A 863 -10.15 -14.66 43.58
C GLN A 863 -10.85 -13.29 43.55
N GLY A 864 -12.16 -13.28 43.80
CA GLY A 864 -13.02 -12.11 43.62
C GLY A 864 -14.03 -12.30 42.49
N ASP A 865 -14.73 -11.23 42.11
CA ASP A 865 -15.77 -11.24 41.08
C ASP A 865 -15.19 -10.90 39.69
N TRP A 866 -14.41 -11.84 39.15
CA TRP A 866 -13.85 -11.71 37.80
C TRP A 866 -14.90 -11.91 36.71
N SER A 867 -14.84 -11.06 35.68
CA SER A 867 -15.60 -11.20 34.44
C SER A 867 -14.68 -11.61 33.28
N SER A 868 -15.23 -12.17 32.19
CA SER A 868 -14.43 -12.56 31.02
C SER A 868 -15.22 -12.51 29.71
N ASN A 869 -14.50 -12.42 28.59
CA ASN A 869 -14.99 -12.53 27.22
C ASN A 869 -14.09 -13.48 26.40
N SER A 870 -14.18 -13.46 25.06
CA SER A 870 -13.34 -14.31 24.19
C SER A 870 -11.84 -13.97 24.25
N ASN A 871 -11.49 -12.73 24.61
CA ASN A 871 -10.15 -12.17 24.49
C ASN A 871 -9.41 -12.09 25.85
N ASN A 872 -10.12 -11.82 26.95
CA ASN A 872 -9.50 -11.68 28.28
C ASN A 872 -10.46 -11.96 29.44
N ALA A 873 -9.90 -11.98 30.66
CA ALA A 873 -10.62 -11.84 31.92
C ALA A 873 -10.17 -10.57 32.65
N TRP A 874 -11.03 -9.99 33.47
CA TRP A 874 -10.72 -8.77 34.22
C TRP A 874 -11.34 -8.74 35.62
N GLY A 875 -10.63 -8.10 36.53
CA GLY A 875 -11.01 -7.92 37.93
C GLY A 875 -10.76 -6.49 38.42
N SER A 876 -11.53 -6.06 39.40
CA SER A 876 -11.49 -4.72 40.00
C SER A 876 -10.61 -4.67 41.25
N ASP A 877 -10.43 -3.47 41.84
CA ASP A 877 -9.53 -3.24 42.97
C ASP A 877 -9.69 -4.26 44.11
N GLY A 878 -8.56 -4.82 44.56
CA GLY A 878 -8.48 -5.87 45.58
C GLY A 878 -8.72 -7.30 45.08
N GLU A 879 -9.23 -7.49 43.86
CA GLU A 879 -9.38 -8.80 43.25
C GLU A 879 -8.03 -9.32 42.73
N ALA A 880 -7.89 -10.64 42.69
CA ALA A 880 -6.61 -11.26 42.36
C ALA A 880 -6.78 -12.47 41.45
N PHE A 881 -5.74 -12.82 40.72
CA PHE A 881 -5.59 -14.14 40.13
C PHE A 881 -4.27 -14.76 40.52
N GLU A 882 -4.24 -16.09 40.52
CA GLU A 882 -3.07 -16.89 40.86
C GLU A 882 -2.82 -17.94 39.79
N ILE A 883 -1.56 -18.07 39.38
CA ILE A 883 -1.10 -19.08 38.44
C ILE A 883 0.02 -19.85 39.12
N LYS A 884 -0.21 -21.15 39.31
CA LYS A 884 0.86 -22.08 39.69
C LYS A 884 1.46 -22.67 38.43
N PHE A 885 2.76 -22.55 38.26
CA PHE A 885 3.45 -23.03 37.06
C PHE A 885 4.74 -23.77 37.42
N LYS A 886 5.26 -24.56 36.49
CA LYS A 886 6.59 -25.17 36.59
C LYS A 886 7.43 -24.70 35.41
N GLY A 887 8.58 -24.11 35.68
CA GLY A 887 9.45 -23.58 34.63
C GLY A 887 10.52 -22.66 35.18
N HIS A 888 11.43 -22.23 34.31
CA HIS A 888 12.52 -21.30 34.61
C HIS A 888 12.23 -19.86 34.17
N GLY A 889 11.07 -19.61 33.56
CA GLY A 889 10.64 -18.27 33.18
C GLY A 889 9.12 -18.14 33.05
N ILE A 890 8.60 -16.92 33.13
CA ILE A 890 7.19 -16.61 32.88
C ILE A 890 7.05 -15.20 32.29
N ARG A 891 6.22 -15.06 31.25
CA ARG A 891 5.79 -13.79 30.66
C ARG A 891 4.29 -13.63 30.83
N LEU A 892 3.86 -12.52 31.43
CA LEU A 892 2.46 -12.23 31.76
C LEU A 892 1.91 -11.18 30.78
N TYR A 893 0.74 -11.44 30.22
CA TYR A 893 0.05 -10.56 29.29
C TYR A 893 -1.35 -10.20 29.80
N GLY A 894 -1.81 -9.01 29.40
CA GLY A 894 -3.20 -8.60 29.58
C GLY A 894 -3.58 -7.47 28.65
N GLU A 895 -4.88 -7.20 28.57
CA GLU A 895 -5.40 -6.08 27.81
C GLU A 895 -5.20 -4.79 28.62
N ALA A 896 -4.48 -3.83 28.05
CA ALA A 896 -4.31 -2.51 28.61
C ALA A 896 -5.24 -1.53 27.89
N ASN A 897 -5.92 -0.65 28.63
CA ASN A 897 -6.87 0.33 28.08
C ASN A 897 -7.07 1.52 29.05
N PRO A 898 -7.82 2.57 28.67
CA PRO A 898 -7.94 3.78 29.49
C PRO A 898 -8.67 3.59 30.83
N ASN A 899 -9.44 2.52 30.98
CA ASN A 899 -10.23 2.21 32.17
C ASN A 899 -9.51 1.27 33.14
N ASN A 900 -8.36 0.72 32.74
CA ASN A 900 -7.56 -0.21 33.53
C ASN A 900 -6.52 0.54 34.39
N GLY A 901 -6.11 -0.09 35.48
CA GLY A 901 -5.22 0.50 36.47
C GLY A 901 -3.88 -0.22 36.57
N LYS A 902 -3.44 -0.42 37.81
CA LYS A 902 -2.23 -1.17 38.13
C LYS A 902 -2.54 -2.40 38.99
N ALA A 903 -1.60 -3.34 39.01
CA ALA A 903 -1.67 -4.53 39.85
C ALA A 903 -0.35 -4.78 40.59
N ASP A 904 -0.42 -5.17 41.85
CA ASP A 904 0.72 -5.69 42.60
C ASP A 904 1.01 -7.14 42.16
N ILE A 905 2.27 -7.43 41.79
CA ILE A 905 2.70 -8.74 41.29
C ILE A 905 3.58 -9.42 42.33
N TYR A 906 3.15 -10.61 42.74
CA TYR A 906 3.84 -11.46 43.69
C TYR A 906 4.37 -12.71 42.99
N LEU A 907 5.65 -13.04 43.19
CA LEU A 907 6.24 -14.31 42.78
C LEU A 907 6.71 -15.07 44.03
N ASP A 908 6.28 -16.32 44.17
CA ASP A 908 6.55 -17.17 45.34
C ASP A 908 6.22 -16.47 46.67
N GLY A 909 5.12 -15.71 46.68
CA GLY A 909 4.60 -14.97 47.84
C GLY A 909 5.34 -13.67 48.19
N LYS A 910 6.33 -13.26 47.39
CA LYS A 910 7.04 -11.98 47.56
C LYS A 910 6.58 -10.97 46.52
N LEU A 911 6.30 -9.74 46.93
CA LEU A 911 6.03 -8.63 45.99
C LEU A 911 7.30 -8.37 45.17
N VAL A 912 7.22 -8.54 43.85
CA VAL A 912 8.35 -8.42 42.93
C VAL A 912 8.22 -7.26 41.97
N ALA A 913 7.00 -6.83 41.64
CA ALA A 913 6.75 -5.71 40.74
C ALA A 913 5.34 -5.12 40.89
N GLU A 914 5.08 -4.02 40.19
CA GLU A 914 3.76 -3.45 39.95
C GLU A 914 3.53 -3.44 38.43
N GLY A 915 2.51 -4.16 37.95
CA GLY A 915 2.14 -4.26 36.54
C GLY A 915 1.23 -3.12 36.10
N ASN A 916 1.52 -2.51 34.95
CA ASN A 916 0.76 -1.38 34.42
C ASN A 916 -0.19 -1.80 33.29
N TYR A 917 -1.49 -1.78 33.57
CA TYR A 917 -2.56 -2.10 32.62
C TYR A 917 -3.23 -0.86 32.04
N LEU A 918 -2.77 0.34 32.37
CA LEU A 918 -3.25 1.57 31.73
C LEU A 918 -2.66 1.70 30.33
N ASN A 919 -3.49 2.11 29.36
CA ASN A 919 -3.07 2.54 28.03
C ASN A 919 -4.09 3.50 27.42
N ASN A 920 -3.72 4.32 26.44
CA ASN A 920 -4.65 5.26 25.80
C ASN A 920 -5.66 4.59 24.86
N SER A 921 -5.40 3.35 24.44
CA SER A 921 -6.28 2.53 23.60
C SER A 921 -6.27 1.07 24.08
N SER A 922 -7.27 0.28 23.67
CA SER A 922 -7.32 -1.15 24.02
C SER A 922 -6.30 -1.94 23.22
N MET A 923 -5.36 -2.61 23.88
CA MET A 923 -4.42 -3.52 23.24
C MET A 923 -3.93 -4.61 24.20
N GLU A 924 -3.65 -5.82 23.70
CA GLU A 924 -2.88 -6.80 24.45
C GLU A 924 -1.42 -6.35 24.55
N LYS A 925 -0.83 -6.41 25.74
CA LYS A 925 0.60 -6.19 25.93
C LYS A 925 1.15 -7.10 27.02
N MET A 926 2.46 -7.34 26.98
CA MET A 926 3.16 -7.93 28.11
C MET A 926 3.21 -6.93 29.25
N VAL A 927 2.72 -7.31 30.42
CA VAL A 927 2.62 -6.42 31.60
C VAL A 927 3.71 -6.69 32.63
N TRP A 928 4.29 -7.89 32.60
CA TRP A 928 5.41 -8.28 33.46
C TRP A 928 6.05 -9.57 32.98
N SER A 929 7.32 -9.79 33.32
CA SER A 929 8.00 -11.07 33.11
C SER A 929 9.01 -11.36 34.23
N ALA A 930 9.37 -12.63 34.37
CA ALA A 930 10.52 -13.08 35.14
C ALA A 930 11.26 -14.20 34.39
N GLU A 931 12.59 -14.13 34.39
CA GLU A 931 13.48 -15.07 33.72
C GLU A 931 14.52 -15.61 34.72
N ASN A 932 15.27 -16.63 34.32
CA ASN A 932 16.34 -17.26 35.13
C ASN A 932 15.86 -17.76 36.50
N LEU A 933 14.60 -18.17 36.58
CA LEU A 933 14.06 -18.85 37.75
C LEU A 933 14.65 -20.26 37.83
N GLU A 934 14.68 -20.84 39.03
CA GLU A 934 15.05 -22.26 39.17
C GLU A 934 14.00 -23.13 38.48
N GLU A 935 14.40 -24.20 37.77
CA GLU A 935 13.45 -25.14 37.15
C GLU A 935 12.67 -25.94 38.21
N ARG A 936 11.62 -25.33 38.76
CA ARG A 936 10.75 -25.90 39.79
C ARG A 936 9.34 -25.30 39.67
N GLU A 937 8.48 -25.68 40.60
CA GLU A 937 7.18 -25.02 40.72
C GLU A 937 7.33 -23.63 41.34
N HIS A 938 6.60 -22.68 40.78
CA HIS A 938 6.45 -21.30 41.19
C HIS A 938 4.98 -20.92 41.30
N THR A 939 4.71 -19.87 42.06
CA THR A 939 3.37 -19.27 42.16
C THR A 939 3.44 -17.79 41.82
N LEU A 940 2.81 -17.41 40.72
CA LEU A 940 2.52 -16.02 40.37
C LEU A 940 1.16 -15.63 40.93
N ARG A 941 1.08 -14.53 41.67
CA ARG A 941 -0.19 -13.94 42.13
C ARG A 941 -0.20 -12.46 41.77
N VAL A 942 -1.29 -12.01 41.16
CA VAL A 942 -1.47 -10.63 40.71
C VAL A 942 -2.72 -10.06 41.39
N VAL A 943 -2.61 -8.89 42.00
CA VAL A 943 -3.68 -8.25 42.79
C VAL A 943 -3.93 -6.86 42.23
N ALA A 944 -5.15 -6.60 41.76
CA ALA A 944 -5.56 -5.27 41.31
C ALA A 944 -5.50 -4.26 42.46
N LYS A 945 -5.04 -3.03 42.18
CA LYS A 945 -4.69 -2.05 43.21
C LYS A 945 -5.32 -0.67 43.03
N ASP A 946 -5.47 -0.21 41.79
CA ASP A 946 -5.93 1.16 41.48
C ASP A 946 -6.71 1.20 40.15
N GLY A 947 -7.67 0.27 39.98
CA GLY A 947 -8.49 0.14 38.78
C GLY A 947 -8.62 -1.30 38.30
N TRP A 948 -9.18 -1.48 37.11
CA TRP A 948 -9.34 -2.81 36.53
C TRP A 948 -7.99 -3.40 36.10
N THR A 949 -7.79 -4.69 36.37
CA THR A 949 -6.66 -5.49 35.90
C THR A 949 -7.17 -6.51 34.91
N SER A 950 -6.42 -6.75 33.84
CA SER A 950 -6.76 -7.75 32.82
C SER A 950 -5.77 -8.91 32.81
N PHE A 951 -6.23 -10.10 32.48
CA PHE A 951 -5.39 -11.26 32.17
C PHE A 951 -5.84 -11.84 30.83
N THR A 952 -4.89 -11.98 29.89
CA THR A 952 -5.13 -12.64 28.60
C THR A 952 -4.43 -13.99 28.58
N LYS A 953 -3.11 -14.01 28.79
CA LYS A 953 -2.29 -15.22 28.84
C LYS A 953 -1.03 -15.06 29.70
N ALA A 954 -0.51 -16.18 30.16
CA ALA A 954 0.83 -16.31 30.71
C ALA A 954 1.59 -17.38 29.92
N GLU A 955 2.83 -17.10 29.56
CA GLU A 955 3.71 -18.01 28.83
C GLU A 955 4.83 -18.46 29.75
N VAL A 956 4.85 -19.75 30.12
CA VAL A 956 5.80 -20.35 31.07
C VAL A 956 6.91 -21.10 30.34
N GLU A 957 8.16 -20.67 30.50
CA GLU A 957 9.32 -21.33 29.90
C GLU A 957 9.77 -22.53 30.72
N THR A 958 10.00 -23.67 30.06
CA THR A 958 10.42 -24.92 30.72
C THR A 958 11.74 -25.42 30.15
N ASN A 959 12.40 -26.31 30.88
CA ASN A 959 13.54 -27.08 30.37
C ASN A 959 13.12 -28.40 29.69
N ASP A 960 11.82 -28.62 29.48
CA ASP A 960 11.37 -29.81 28.77
C ASP A 960 11.88 -29.72 27.31
N PRO A 961 12.47 -30.79 26.78
CA PRO A 961 12.94 -30.79 25.39
C PRO A 961 11.76 -30.63 24.45
N ILE A 962 11.89 -29.80 23.41
CA ILE A 962 10.95 -29.76 22.27
C ILE A 962 10.85 -31.21 21.75
N SER A 963 9.77 -31.91 22.11
CA SER A 963 9.55 -33.31 21.75
C SER A 963 9.06 -33.35 20.32
N ASP A 964 9.96 -33.61 19.38
CA ASP A 964 9.73 -33.69 17.93
C ASP A 964 8.74 -34.78 17.49
N GLY A 965 8.52 -35.84 18.28
CA GLY A 965 7.48 -36.84 18.05
C GLY A 965 7.53 -37.59 16.69
N SER A 966 8.46 -37.31 15.78
CA SER A 966 8.74 -38.05 14.54
C SER A 966 9.89 -37.37 13.75
N ASP A 967 10.47 -38.10 12.80
CA ASP A 967 11.51 -37.73 11.81
C ASP A 967 11.21 -36.49 10.90
N LYS A 968 10.58 -35.44 11.41
CA LYS A 968 10.18 -34.24 10.66
C LYS A 968 11.27 -33.18 10.78
N ILE A 969 12.10 -33.10 9.74
CA ILE A 969 13.16 -32.09 9.58
C ILE A 969 12.62 -31.02 8.64
N SER A 970 12.65 -29.74 9.03
CA SER A 970 12.41 -28.65 8.08
C SER A 970 13.43 -28.71 6.94
N ASN A 971 13.01 -28.51 5.71
CA ASN A 971 13.90 -28.39 4.55
C ASN A 971 13.94 -26.97 3.98
N SER A 972 13.25 -26.03 4.64
CA SER A 972 13.03 -24.69 4.09
C SER A 972 14.19 -23.76 4.41
N SER A 973 14.80 -23.20 3.36
CA SER A 973 15.82 -22.16 3.51
C SER A 973 15.70 -21.10 2.42
N MET A 974 16.17 -19.90 2.76
CA MET A 974 16.37 -18.80 1.83
C MET A 974 17.87 -18.53 1.73
N ILE A 975 18.40 -18.50 0.51
CA ILE A 975 19.80 -18.21 0.23
C ILE A 975 19.87 -16.97 -0.67
N PHE A 976 20.76 -16.03 -0.35
CA PHE A 976 20.95 -14.85 -1.19
C PHE A 976 22.40 -14.37 -1.19
N HIS A 977 22.78 -13.73 -2.29
CA HIS A 977 24.07 -13.05 -2.46
C HIS A 977 23.86 -11.54 -2.39
N PHE A 978 24.78 -10.84 -1.72
CA PHE A 978 24.71 -9.38 -1.61
C PHE A 978 26.10 -8.75 -1.53
N ASN A 979 26.19 -7.49 -1.94
CA ASN A 979 27.37 -6.66 -1.73
C ASN A 979 27.06 -5.62 -0.67
N GLY A 980 27.71 -5.67 0.48
CA GLY A 980 27.43 -4.70 1.54
C GLY A 980 28.02 -5.07 2.89
N SER A 981 27.78 -4.23 3.89
CA SER A 981 28.26 -4.39 5.27
C SER A 981 27.23 -4.96 6.24
N GLY A 982 26.05 -5.36 5.74
CA GLY A 982 24.98 -5.96 6.53
C GLY A 982 23.67 -6.04 5.77
N PHE A 983 22.62 -6.53 6.43
CA PHE A 983 21.26 -6.51 5.90
C PHE A 983 20.18 -6.47 7.00
N ASN A 984 18.96 -6.10 6.62
CA ASN A 984 17.73 -6.29 7.39
C ASN A 984 16.81 -7.21 6.60
N LEU A 985 16.23 -8.23 7.23
CA LEU A 985 15.08 -8.95 6.69
C LEU A 985 13.84 -8.39 7.38
N PHE A 986 12.80 -8.06 6.63
CA PHE A 986 11.56 -7.56 7.18
C PHE A 986 10.34 -8.33 6.66
N GLY A 987 9.28 -8.30 7.44
CA GLY A 987 7.99 -8.91 7.12
C GLY A 987 7.16 -9.19 8.37
N ALA A 988 5.86 -9.42 8.16
CA ALA A 988 4.93 -9.80 9.23
C ALA A 988 5.15 -11.25 9.67
N THR A 989 6.34 -11.53 10.19
CA THR A 989 6.79 -12.86 10.61
C THR A 989 6.09 -13.26 11.91
N SER A 990 5.55 -14.48 11.96
CA SER A 990 5.10 -15.09 13.21
C SER A 990 6.30 -15.44 14.11
N ASP A 991 6.04 -15.89 15.35
CA ASP A 991 7.11 -16.47 16.17
C ASP A 991 7.79 -17.60 15.37
N SER A 992 9.11 -17.59 15.29
CA SER A 992 9.90 -18.55 14.52
C SER A 992 11.31 -18.74 15.07
N ILE A 993 11.95 -19.87 14.74
CA ILE A 993 13.37 -20.10 14.99
C ILE A 993 14.07 -20.24 13.64
N VAL A 994 15.19 -19.53 13.48
CA VAL A 994 16.06 -19.64 12.31
C VAL A 994 17.51 -19.91 12.68
N ASP A 995 18.23 -20.63 11.83
CA ASP A 995 19.69 -20.58 11.79
C ASP A 995 20.12 -19.63 10.68
N VAL A 996 21.09 -18.77 10.97
CA VAL A 996 21.65 -17.83 10.00
C VAL A 996 23.12 -18.15 9.75
N TYR A 997 23.47 -18.30 8.48
CA TYR A 997 24.82 -18.54 8.01
C TYR A 997 25.27 -17.38 7.14
N ILE A 998 26.52 -16.94 7.33
CA ILE A 998 27.20 -15.97 6.45
C ILE A 998 28.46 -16.63 5.90
N ASP A 999 28.63 -16.63 4.58
CA ASP A 999 29.77 -17.26 3.88
C ASP A 999 30.00 -18.72 4.33
N GLY A 1000 28.90 -19.46 4.51
CA GLY A 1000 28.90 -20.85 4.97
C GLY A 1000 29.22 -21.05 6.46
N VAL A 1001 29.25 -19.99 7.25
CA VAL A 1001 29.56 -20.02 8.68
C VAL A 1001 28.31 -19.68 9.46
N LEU A 1002 27.89 -20.58 10.35
CA LEU A 1002 26.79 -20.35 11.30
C LEU A 1002 27.13 -19.15 12.20
N VAL A 1003 26.42 -18.05 12.04
CA VAL A 1003 26.59 -16.84 12.86
C VAL A 1003 25.62 -16.87 14.04
N ASP A 1004 24.35 -17.19 13.78
CA ASP A 1004 23.29 -17.32 14.78
C ASP A 1004 22.61 -18.69 14.64
N ASP A 1005 22.42 -19.36 15.77
CA ASP A 1005 21.94 -20.74 15.90
C ASP A 1005 20.73 -20.69 16.84
N ASP A 1006 19.64 -21.34 16.46
CA ASP A 1006 18.36 -21.27 17.17
C ASP A 1006 17.92 -19.82 17.46
N TYR A 1007 18.14 -18.90 16.51
CA TYR A 1007 17.74 -17.50 16.68
C TYR A 1007 16.22 -17.40 16.66
N ARG A 1008 15.63 -17.05 17.80
CA ARG A 1008 14.19 -16.85 17.91
C ARG A 1008 13.80 -15.45 17.43
N ILE A 1009 12.96 -15.42 16.41
CA ILE A 1009 12.29 -14.22 15.92
C ILE A 1009 10.92 -14.17 16.61
N GLN A 1010 10.73 -13.22 17.52
CA GLN A 1010 9.40 -12.94 18.06
C GLN A 1010 8.49 -12.39 16.96
N ALA A 1011 7.17 -12.55 17.12
CA ALA A 1011 6.20 -12.06 16.15
C ALA A 1011 6.41 -10.57 15.80
N LYS A 1012 6.35 -10.27 14.50
CA LYS A 1012 6.58 -8.95 13.90
C LYS A 1012 5.34 -8.51 13.13
N GLY A 1013 5.10 -7.19 13.11
CA GLY A 1013 4.08 -6.57 12.26
C GLY A 1013 4.59 -6.25 10.85
N ASP A 1014 3.73 -5.71 9.99
CA ASP A 1014 4.12 -5.40 8.61
C ASP A 1014 5.32 -4.44 8.55
N ARG A 1015 6.24 -4.71 7.61
CA ARG A 1015 7.48 -3.95 7.38
C ARG A 1015 8.42 -3.86 8.59
N GLN A 1016 8.17 -4.60 9.66
CA GLN A 1016 9.08 -4.67 10.79
C GLN A 1016 10.23 -5.63 10.49
N THR A 1017 11.40 -5.32 11.04
CA THR A 1017 12.61 -6.11 10.89
C THR A 1017 12.51 -7.40 11.72
N SER A 1018 12.58 -8.52 11.04
CA SER A 1018 12.55 -9.87 11.61
C SER A 1018 13.95 -10.33 12.01
N TYR A 1019 14.96 -9.94 11.25
CA TYR A 1019 16.36 -10.23 11.55
C TYR A 1019 17.26 -9.14 10.97
N SER A 1020 18.35 -8.80 11.65
CA SER A 1020 19.34 -7.86 11.11
C SER A 1020 20.77 -8.29 11.42
N ILE A 1021 21.67 -7.96 10.51
CA ILE A 1021 23.11 -8.11 10.68
C ILE A 1021 23.83 -6.84 10.20
N ARG A 1022 24.92 -6.50 10.87
CA ARG A 1022 25.78 -5.32 10.66
C ARG A 1022 27.26 -5.69 10.74
N GLY A 1023 28.14 -4.74 10.41
CA GLY A 1023 29.57 -4.83 10.69
C GLY A 1023 30.33 -5.87 9.85
N LEU A 1024 29.71 -6.38 8.78
CA LEU A 1024 30.42 -7.13 7.77
C LEU A 1024 31.37 -6.19 7.01
N LYS A 1025 32.38 -6.78 6.36
CA LYS A 1025 33.20 -6.02 5.42
C LYS A 1025 32.32 -5.64 4.25
N ASP A 1026 32.50 -4.43 3.73
CA ASP A 1026 31.78 -3.95 2.56
C ASP A 1026 32.33 -4.64 1.29
N GLN A 1027 31.81 -5.83 1.01
CA GLN A 1027 32.21 -6.72 -0.08
C GLN A 1027 31.08 -7.70 -0.42
N GLU A 1028 31.32 -8.61 -1.36
CA GLU A 1028 30.40 -9.71 -1.66
C GLU A 1028 30.35 -10.72 -0.51
N HIS A 1029 29.12 -11.14 -0.18
CA HIS A 1029 28.79 -12.15 0.83
C HIS A 1029 27.71 -13.10 0.32
N SER A 1030 27.59 -14.27 0.95
CA SER A 1030 26.39 -15.11 0.87
C SER A 1030 25.74 -15.27 2.24
N ALA A 1031 24.41 -15.25 2.27
CA ALA A 1031 23.62 -15.54 3.46
C ALA A 1031 22.72 -16.74 3.22
N LYS A 1032 22.56 -17.58 4.25
CA LYS A 1032 21.51 -18.62 4.30
C LYS A 1032 20.71 -18.45 5.58
N VAL A 1033 19.39 -18.37 5.45
CA VAL A 1033 18.42 -18.38 6.55
C VAL A 1033 17.66 -19.69 6.47
N TYR A 1034 17.88 -20.56 7.45
CA TYR A 1034 17.25 -21.87 7.53
C TYR A 1034 16.14 -21.85 8.58
N ILE A 1035 14.90 -22.18 8.18
CA ILE A 1035 13.72 -22.07 9.05
C ILE A 1035 13.61 -23.35 9.87
N LYS A 1036 13.86 -23.29 11.19
CA LYS A 1036 13.89 -24.46 12.08
C LYS A 1036 12.56 -24.78 12.72
N ALA A 1037 11.85 -23.75 13.16
CA ALA A 1037 10.60 -23.92 13.89
C ALA A 1037 9.65 -22.74 13.64
N GLY A 1038 8.35 -22.99 13.79
CA GLY A 1038 7.31 -22.00 13.53
C GLY A 1038 7.22 -21.60 12.08
N GLU A 1039 6.92 -20.33 11.86
CA GLU A 1039 6.61 -19.80 10.54
C GLU A 1039 7.31 -18.48 10.29
N PHE A 1040 8.06 -18.45 9.18
CA PHE A 1040 8.77 -17.27 8.73
C PHE A 1040 8.07 -16.66 7.52
N THR A 1041 7.68 -15.40 7.65
CA THR A 1041 7.12 -14.59 6.56
C THR A 1041 8.14 -13.55 6.16
N PHE A 1042 8.53 -13.57 4.90
CA PHE A 1042 9.47 -12.66 4.26
C PHE A 1042 8.74 -11.73 3.30
N ASP A 1043 8.95 -10.43 3.49
CA ASP A 1043 8.31 -9.36 2.73
C ASP A 1043 9.36 -8.66 1.85
N GLY A 1044 10.54 -8.39 2.42
CA GLY A 1044 11.70 -7.94 1.65
C GLY A 1044 12.93 -7.77 2.52
N MET A 1045 14.01 -7.26 1.90
CA MET A 1045 15.25 -6.98 2.62
C MET A 1045 15.87 -5.63 2.28
N ASP A 1046 16.60 -5.08 3.24
CA ASP A 1046 17.53 -3.97 3.04
C ASP A 1046 18.96 -4.52 3.03
N ILE A 1047 19.73 -4.28 1.98
CA ILE A 1047 21.18 -4.51 1.98
C ILE A 1047 21.87 -3.20 2.37
N ILE A 1048 22.64 -3.22 3.46
CA ILE A 1048 23.35 -2.05 3.96
C ILE A 1048 24.62 -1.85 3.13
N THR A 1049 24.68 -0.78 2.34
CA THR A 1049 25.81 -0.52 1.43
C THR A 1049 26.79 0.49 2.03
N GLY A 1050 28.09 0.28 1.86
CA GLY A 1050 29.10 1.17 2.40
C GLY A 1050 29.53 0.84 3.83
N LYS A 1051 30.51 1.58 4.35
CA LYS A 1051 31.07 1.35 5.70
C LYS A 1051 30.05 1.69 6.79
N ASN A 1052 29.74 0.71 7.63
CA ASN A 1052 28.85 0.88 8.77
C ASN A 1052 29.44 0.26 10.06
N LYS A 1053 29.35 0.98 11.19
CA LYS A 1053 29.93 0.62 12.51
C LYS A 1053 31.48 0.55 12.52
N ILE A 1054 32.09 0.62 13.71
CA ILE A 1054 33.53 0.36 13.92
C ILE A 1054 33.68 -1.13 14.28
N GLU A 1055 34.54 -1.85 13.55
CA GLU A 1055 34.85 -3.27 13.78
C GLU A 1055 35.34 -3.50 15.23
N VAL A 1056 34.81 -4.53 15.90
CA VAL A 1056 35.29 -4.93 17.23
C VAL A 1056 36.67 -5.56 17.09
N ASP A 1057 37.64 -5.17 17.92
CA ASP A 1057 38.97 -5.75 17.90
C ASP A 1057 38.94 -7.20 18.37
N LYS A 1058 39.42 -8.12 17.51
CA LYS A 1058 39.47 -9.56 17.76
C LYS A 1058 40.88 -10.14 17.68
N ALA A 1059 41.92 -9.30 17.62
CA ALA A 1059 43.29 -9.72 17.31
C ALA A 1059 43.81 -10.80 18.26
N GLU A 1060 43.60 -10.65 19.57
CA GLU A 1060 44.11 -11.59 20.57
C GLU A 1060 43.42 -12.96 20.51
N LEU A 1061 42.10 -12.98 20.28
CA LEU A 1061 41.36 -14.24 20.08
C LEU A 1061 41.81 -14.93 18.78
N GLN A 1062 42.09 -14.15 17.74
CA GLN A 1062 42.53 -14.64 16.43
C GLN A 1062 43.89 -15.34 16.55
N GLU A 1063 44.84 -14.70 17.23
CA GLU A 1063 46.17 -15.28 17.50
C GLU A 1063 46.07 -16.58 18.31
N LEU A 1064 45.23 -16.60 19.35
CA LEU A 1064 45.02 -17.79 20.17
C LEU A 1064 44.39 -18.94 19.37
N TYR A 1065 43.40 -18.65 18.53
CA TYR A 1065 42.79 -19.62 17.64
C TYR A 1065 43.80 -20.19 16.64
N ASP A 1066 44.54 -19.32 15.93
CA ASP A 1066 45.48 -19.73 14.90
C ASP A 1066 46.63 -20.57 15.45
N THR A 1067 47.09 -20.29 16.67
CA THR A 1067 48.14 -21.05 17.35
C THR A 1067 47.69 -22.48 17.70
N HIS A 1068 46.39 -22.71 17.91
CA HIS A 1068 45.87 -23.98 18.45
C HIS A 1068 45.00 -24.78 17.46
N LYS A 1069 44.55 -24.22 16.33
CA LYS A 1069 43.62 -24.87 15.39
C LYS A 1069 44.09 -26.20 14.79
N ASP A 1070 45.40 -26.38 14.61
CA ASP A 1070 45.99 -27.55 13.92
C ASP A 1070 46.44 -28.68 14.87
N LYS A 1071 46.01 -28.67 16.14
CA LYS A 1071 46.34 -29.75 17.07
C LYS A 1071 45.75 -31.09 16.60
N ASN A 1072 46.50 -32.18 16.79
CA ASN A 1072 46.08 -33.51 16.33
C ASN A 1072 45.33 -34.27 17.43
N ARG A 1073 44.03 -34.55 17.20
CA ARG A 1073 43.15 -35.34 18.08
C ARG A 1073 43.78 -36.62 18.62
N LYS A 1074 44.59 -37.32 17.82
CA LYS A 1074 45.17 -38.62 18.21
C LYS A 1074 46.09 -38.52 19.43
N LYS A 1075 46.67 -37.33 19.70
CA LYS A 1075 47.62 -37.07 20.79
C LYS A 1075 46.99 -36.79 22.16
N TYR A 1076 45.66 -36.64 22.25
CA TYR A 1076 44.97 -36.21 23.47
C TYR A 1076 43.84 -37.15 23.89
N THR A 1077 43.47 -37.15 25.18
CA THR A 1077 42.36 -37.96 25.69
C THR A 1077 41.03 -37.53 25.07
N LYS A 1078 40.09 -38.48 24.91
CA LYS A 1078 38.78 -38.23 24.28
C LYS A 1078 38.00 -37.11 25.00
N GLN A 1079 38.08 -37.06 26.33
CA GLN A 1079 37.35 -36.09 27.15
C GLN A 1079 37.91 -34.67 27.00
N SER A 1080 39.23 -34.48 27.20
CA SER A 1080 39.85 -33.15 27.07
C SER A 1080 39.78 -32.62 25.63
N TRP A 1081 39.89 -33.49 24.63
CA TRP A 1081 39.72 -33.11 23.23
C TRP A 1081 38.31 -32.60 22.93
N LYS A 1082 37.27 -33.20 23.51
CA LYS A 1082 35.87 -32.76 23.29
C LYS A 1082 35.67 -31.33 23.76
N ILE A 1083 36.19 -30.99 24.94
CA ILE A 1083 36.09 -29.64 25.55
C ILE A 1083 36.87 -28.63 24.70
N PHE A 1084 38.15 -28.92 24.39
CA PHE A 1084 38.97 -28.09 23.51
C PHE A 1084 38.35 -27.86 22.15
N HIS A 1085 37.85 -28.91 21.50
CA HIS A 1085 37.24 -28.78 20.17
C HIS A 1085 35.99 -27.91 20.20
N LYS A 1086 35.16 -28.01 21.25
CA LYS A 1086 33.99 -27.13 21.44
C LYS A 1086 34.43 -25.67 21.58
N ALA A 1087 35.40 -25.38 22.45
CA ALA A 1087 35.90 -24.01 22.65
C ALA A 1087 36.58 -23.44 21.39
N LEU A 1088 37.32 -24.28 20.65
CA LEU A 1088 37.95 -23.90 19.38
C LEU A 1088 36.90 -23.54 18.30
N LEU A 1089 35.79 -24.29 18.23
CA LEU A 1089 34.68 -23.97 17.34
C LEU A 1089 33.98 -22.67 17.76
N GLN A 1090 33.79 -22.44 19.07
CA GLN A 1090 33.22 -21.19 19.59
C GLN A 1090 34.11 -19.99 19.27
N ALA A 1091 35.42 -20.09 19.48
CA ALA A 1091 36.38 -19.06 19.10
C ALA A 1091 36.32 -18.77 17.59
N LYS A 1092 36.26 -19.81 16.75
CA LYS A 1092 36.09 -19.64 15.30
C LYS A 1092 34.78 -18.91 14.97
N ARG A 1093 33.68 -19.24 15.64
CA ARG A 1093 32.37 -18.60 15.47
C ARG A 1093 32.44 -17.12 15.83
N VAL A 1094 32.97 -16.78 17.00
CA VAL A 1094 33.12 -15.38 17.47
C VAL A 1094 34.07 -14.58 16.58
N LEU A 1095 35.17 -15.18 16.11
CA LEU A 1095 36.08 -14.51 15.18
C LEU A 1095 35.38 -14.12 13.88
N LYS A 1096 34.55 -15.02 13.35
CA LYS A 1096 33.85 -14.83 12.08
C LYS A 1096 32.52 -14.08 12.19
N ASN A 1097 31.90 -14.02 13.36
CA ASN A 1097 30.62 -13.35 13.55
C ASN A 1097 30.83 -11.82 13.65
N PRO A 1098 30.42 -11.00 12.67
CA PRO A 1098 30.58 -9.55 12.73
C PRO A 1098 29.79 -8.87 13.86
N GLN A 1099 28.77 -9.55 14.41
CA GLN A 1099 27.97 -9.06 15.54
C GLN A 1099 28.64 -9.25 16.89
N SER A 1100 29.74 -10.02 16.97
CA SER A 1100 30.41 -10.29 18.23
C SER A 1100 30.76 -9.00 18.97
N THR A 1101 30.25 -8.90 20.18
CA THR A 1101 30.55 -7.85 21.14
C THR A 1101 31.95 -8.02 21.70
N ILE A 1102 32.47 -6.99 22.37
CA ILE A 1102 33.73 -7.08 23.11
C ILE A 1102 33.67 -8.20 24.17
N LEU A 1103 32.49 -8.44 24.75
CA LEU A 1103 32.28 -9.49 25.75
C LEU A 1103 32.36 -10.88 25.12
N ASP A 1104 31.74 -11.10 23.96
CA ASP A 1104 31.81 -12.39 23.24
C ASP A 1104 33.25 -12.77 22.91
N VAL A 1105 34.04 -11.78 22.47
CA VAL A 1105 35.47 -11.96 22.15
C VAL A 1105 36.25 -12.34 23.41
N ALA A 1106 36.00 -11.65 24.52
CA ALA A 1106 36.65 -11.94 25.80
C ALA A 1106 36.28 -13.33 26.34
N GLU A 1107 35.00 -13.71 26.30
CA GLU A 1107 34.51 -15.00 26.78
C GLU A 1107 35.02 -16.17 25.93
N ALA A 1108 34.99 -16.03 24.60
CA ALA A 1108 35.51 -17.06 23.70
C ALA A 1108 37.02 -17.25 23.86
N ARG A 1109 37.76 -16.17 24.12
CA ARG A 1109 39.19 -16.24 24.42
C ARG A 1109 39.43 -16.98 25.72
N SER A 1110 38.76 -16.57 26.80
CA SER A 1110 38.89 -17.23 28.12
C SER A 1110 38.55 -18.71 28.03
N SER A 1111 37.44 -19.06 27.38
CA SER A 1111 36.99 -20.44 27.19
C SER A 1111 38.00 -21.28 26.40
N LEU A 1112 38.62 -20.70 25.36
CA LEU A 1112 39.64 -21.38 24.57
C LEU A 1112 40.94 -21.56 25.37
N ASP A 1113 41.39 -20.54 26.10
CA ASP A 1113 42.56 -20.60 26.97
C ASP A 1113 42.41 -21.67 28.05
N ASP A 1114 41.27 -21.72 28.75
CA ASP A 1114 40.98 -22.72 29.77
C ASP A 1114 40.97 -24.14 29.17
N ALA A 1115 40.30 -24.31 28.03
CA ALA A 1115 40.24 -25.61 27.38
C ALA A 1115 41.60 -26.07 26.84
N ILE A 1116 42.49 -25.14 26.46
CA ILE A 1116 43.88 -25.42 26.10
C ILE A 1116 44.67 -25.90 27.32
N ALA A 1117 44.52 -25.23 28.47
CA ALA A 1117 45.20 -25.60 29.71
C ALA A 1117 44.78 -26.99 30.21
N GLU A 1118 43.53 -27.39 29.96
CA GLU A 1118 42.97 -28.69 30.33
C GLU A 1118 43.29 -29.84 29.35
N LEU A 1119 43.96 -29.58 28.23
CA LEU A 1119 44.31 -30.63 27.27
C LEU A 1119 45.28 -31.67 27.87
N LYS A 1120 44.81 -32.93 27.97
CA LYS A 1120 45.61 -34.04 28.49
C LYS A 1120 46.14 -34.91 27.36
N LYS A 1121 47.46 -35.01 27.25
CA LYS A 1121 48.11 -35.95 26.31
C LYS A 1121 47.80 -37.39 26.73
N LYS A 1122 47.74 -38.29 25.74
CA LYS A 1122 47.61 -39.73 25.97
C LYS A 1122 48.90 -40.34 26.49
#